data_AF-A0A847JND8-F1
#
_entry.id   AF-A0A847JND8-F1
#
_cell.length_a   1.000
_cell.length_b   1.000
_cell.length_c   1.000
_cell.angle_alpha   90.00
_cell.angle_beta   90.00
_cell.angle_gamma   90.00
#
_symmetry.space_group_name_H-M   'P 1'
#
loop_
_entity.id
_entity.type
_entity.pdbx_description
1 polymer ?
#
loop_
_entity_poly.entity_id
_entity_poly.type
_entity_poly.pdbx_seq_one_letter_code
_entity_poly.pdbx_strand_id
1 'polypeptide(L)'
;MKGWAALGLLACGVGLAAARAPVRVITVSDFEAGLDGWWTNDAPLHERRAERPTLISLARERSATGHCLHIRFHAGSGWANAAVNFSDEGDAWAAAGVDEIRLRVRGDGSDRIVRMGFQAWADDLVTPLMFERPVALASREWREIRLSLIDLEGSLPGRRLRLPSLISFQVNGSGDLAPAELWIDDVKVVSAHGQGKRFAESPLAGRVAAMKPVSGLPRLGNWAYPGRDVAALQQCKELGIEFSSNGDSAVQQQRVFLEGIVTSHSVGRPSGAELIAGLGLSDADMDQDSKGKRSGEGVESSFFHPGAIRRFDDFVRKRVQARADAPWVASFVLSSPISMYGEVHYPASTEGGFLVHGAAAKANFRAWLKRRYAGDLKALAAAWGEPVASWDALEPPDGPRSDPSGLDRRRSWSDFMHWYAGWLESVSERSLRVARSKTRKPLALMLGGPKIGLNQGVCQGNIGPIARMLGRHGPAFLSDTDSQTLFSCRYTRAACSQYGIDLMVEHVGPPYLQAFHQVNTVHNAIACGSDFVHLATLGELFDPKHWFHAIWRDLAPVVRRYRTGYVKRDAAMFHSYLTSWYRWDRSNGDCVKLYDASNTLWFWDKGYPSWGRALGSPDVLDDAMIEDGGLAGRKLLVIPNTGATLTSRKAVEALKRWVRAGGRVIGFGRGCLEYVIEPDRRLTRIGTMAGMLAVAPAQGQGPVVTPAPGGRGQGGGGIERRYGKGSVVWYPDAVDPGSPFARACMQLLADQADRAGVRRWCRIEPGWDANLIYAGPDKVTGRHLFVLDLTRLARNGPEPQEFWKDRTFTLTFDPSLTGDAEIIAITDSFRSVTGGAADWQPRTRVLTIRLRLPGSIMVEV
;
A
#
# COMPACT_ATOMS: atom_id res chain seq x y z
N MET A 1 21.39 -63.13 -2.03
CA MET A 1 20.34 -63.83 -2.80
C MET A 1 19.78 -62.82 -3.81
N LYS A 2 20.27 -62.79 -5.06
CA LYS A 2 19.74 -63.48 -6.28
C LYS A 2 18.27 -63.08 -6.57
N GLY A 3 17.83 -62.56 -7.72
CA GLY A 3 18.39 -62.30 -9.06
C GLY A 3 17.61 -61.13 -9.73
N TRP A 4 18.10 -60.38 -10.72
CA TRP A 4 18.45 -60.68 -12.13
C TRP A 4 17.28 -61.17 -13.03
N ALA A 5 16.76 -60.24 -13.84
CA ALA A 5 16.31 -60.39 -15.23
C ALA A 5 16.22 -58.96 -15.82
N ALA A 6 17.20 -58.45 -16.59
CA ALA A 6 17.50 -58.73 -18.00
C ALA A 6 16.32 -58.45 -18.95
N LEU A 7 16.23 -57.21 -19.47
CA LEU A 7 15.53 -56.92 -20.72
C LEU A 7 16.33 -55.88 -21.54
N GLY A 8 16.51 -56.21 -22.82
CA GLY A 8 17.56 -55.71 -23.70
C GLY A 8 17.45 -54.24 -24.12
N LEU A 9 18.61 -53.63 -24.21
CA LEU A 9 18.89 -52.39 -24.94
C LEU A 9 18.79 -52.65 -26.44
N LEU A 10 17.72 -52.14 -27.06
CA LEU A 10 17.65 -51.91 -28.50
C LEU A 10 17.87 -50.41 -28.72
N ALA A 11 19.08 -50.08 -29.14
CA ALA A 11 19.49 -48.72 -29.50
C ALA A 11 18.82 -48.33 -30.84
N CYS A 12 17.60 -47.80 -30.77
CA CYS A 12 17.07 -46.98 -31.85
C CYS A 12 17.62 -45.56 -31.69
N GLY A 13 18.61 -45.23 -32.50
CA GLY A 13 19.06 -43.86 -32.72
C GLY A 13 17.95 -43.02 -33.34
N VAL A 14 17.07 -42.49 -32.50
CA VAL A 14 16.22 -41.36 -32.87
C VAL A 14 17.10 -40.13 -32.71
N GLY A 15 17.53 -39.57 -33.84
CA GLY A 15 18.11 -38.24 -33.88
C GLY A 15 17.11 -37.25 -33.27
N LEU A 16 17.33 -36.89 -32.01
CA LEU A 16 16.74 -35.70 -31.40
C LEU A 16 17.28 -34.51 -32.18
N ALA A 17 16.62 -34.17 -33.28
CA ALA A 17 16.68 -32.83 -33.82
C ALA A 17 16.25 -31.92 -32.67
N ALA A 18 17.21 -31.24 -32.05
CA ALA A 18 16.96 -30.25 -31.03
C ALA A 18 15.98 -29.23 -31.65
N ALA A 19 14.71 -29.32 -31.26
CA ALA A 19 13.72 -28.34 -31.66
C ALA A 19 14.27 -26.98 -31.23
N ARG A 20 14.64 -26.15 -32.21
CA ARG A 20 15.14 -24.79 -31.95
C ARG A 20 14.09 -24.11 -31.09
N ALA A 21 14.50 -23.66 -29.91
CA ALA A 21 13.62 -22.91 -29.03
C ALA A 21 13.00 -21.75 -29.84
N PRO A 22 11.69 -21.49 -29.71
CA PRO A 22 11.02 -20.47 -30.52
C PRO A 22 11.71 -19.12 -30.32
N VAL A 23 12.07 -18.48 -31.45
CA VAL A 23 12.64 -17.14 -31.49
C VAL A 23 11.61 -16.17 -30.89
N ARG A 24 11.91 -15.57 -29.74
CA ARG A 24 11.03 -14.58 -29.11
C ARG A 24 11.31 -13.19 -29.68
N VAL A 25 10.50 -12.75 -30.63
CA VAL A 25 10.53 -11.37 -31.12
C VAL A 25 9.98 -10.44 -30.02
N ILE A 26 10.79 -9.48 -29.57
CA ILE A 26 10.33 -8.32 -28.79
C ILE A 26 10.13 -7.19 -29.80
N THR A 27 9.12 -6.32 -29.62
CA THR A 27 8.88 -5.19 -30.55
C THR A 27 9.32 -3.87 -29.90
N VAL A 28 9.67 -2.85 -30.70
CA VAL A 28 10.12 -1.54 -30.18
C VAL A 28 9.07 -0.86 -29.30
N SER A 29 7.78 -1.09 -29.56
CA SER A 29 6.69 -0.66 -28.69
C SER A 29 6.78 -1.26 -27.29
N ASP A 30 7.22 -2.51 -27.14
CA ASP A 30 7.47 -3.13 -25.84
C ASP A 30 8.73 -2.56 -25.19
N PHE A 31 9.73 -2.19 -26.00
CA PHE A 31 10.97 -1.54 -25.56
C PHE A 31 10.72 -0.10 -25.07
N GLU A 32 9.75 0.63 -25.64
CA GLU A 32 9.36 1.97 -25.17
C GLU A 32 8.42 1.94 -23.95
N ALA A 33 7.56 0.92 -23.85
CA ALA A 33 6.52 0.83 -22.80
C ALA A 33 6.95 0.07 -21.54
N GLY A 34 7.95 -0.82 -21.62
CA GLY A 34 8.45 -1.63 -20.51
C GLY A 34 9.73 -1.09 -19.84
N LEU A 35 10.30 -0.02 -20.38
CA LEU A 35 11.51 0.63 -19.91
C LEU A 35 11.12 2.07 -19.52
N ASP A 36 11.75 2.68 -18.50
CA ASP A 36 11.33 3.98 -17.92
C ASP A 36 11.48 5.20 -18.88
N GLY A 37 11.25 5.04 -20.18
CA GLY A 37 11.51 6.02 -21.22
C GLY A 37 12.98 6.04 -21.63
N TRP A 38 13.23 6.60 -22.81
CA TRP A 38 14.58 6.98 -23.21
C TRP A 38 14.96 8.28 -22.51
N TRP A 39 16.14 8.31 -21.89
CA TRP A 39 16.67 9.49 -21.22
C TRP A 39 17.85 10.04 -22.02
N THR A 40 17.96 11.36 -22.08
CA THR A 40 19.18 12.04 -22.53
C THR A 40 19.93 12.56 -21.29
N ASN A 41 21.24 12.79 -21.41
CA ASN A 41 22.05 13.34 -20.33
C ASN A 41 21.60 14.74 -19.84
N ASP A 42 20.63 15.40 -20.51
CA ASP A 42 20.15 16.74 -20.14
C ASP A 42 19.19 16.74 -18.94
N ALA A 43 18.51 15.62 -18.63
CA ALA A 43 17.46 15.61 -17.60
C ALA A 43 17.97 15.84 -16.14
N PRO A 44 19.19 15.43 -15.74
CA PRO A 44 19.69 15.68 -14.37
C PRO A 44 20.80 16.75 -14.26
N LEU A 45 21.33 17.27 -15.38
CA LEU A 45 22.59 18.07 -15.38
C LEU A 45 22.41 19.59 -15.31
N HIS A 46 21.25 20.10 -14.88
CA HIS A 46 21.02 21.55 -14.74
C HIS A 46 22.00 22.29 -13.79
N GLU A 47 22.80 21.58 -12.98
CA GLU A 47 23.70 22.20 -11.99
C GLU A 47 25.22 22.13 -12.31
N ARG A 48 25.68 21.41 -13.35
CA ARG A 48 27.12 21.36 -13.68
C ARG A 48 27.40 22.04 -15.02
N ARG A 49 28.07 23.20 -14.95
CA ARG A 49 28.68 23.94 -16.08
C ARG A 49 29.85 23.16 -16.71
N ALA A 50 29.59 21.99 -17.29
CA ALA A 50 30.51 21.42 -18.27
C ALA A 50 30.25 22.10 -19.63
N GLU A 51 31.32 22.33 -20.39
CA GLU A 51 31.30 22.83 -21.77
C GLU A 51 30.23 22.09 -22.59
N ARG A 52 29.45 22.84 -23.40
CA ARG A 52 28.17 22.41 -23.99
C ARG A 52 28.23 20.98 -24.58
N PRO A 53 27.61 19.97 -23.95
CA PRO A 53 27.57 18.63 -24.52
C PRO A 53 26.78 18.61 -25.83
N THR A 54 27.08 17.66 -26.71
CA THR A 54 26.24 17.36 -27.89
C THR A 54 24.82 17.05 -27.39
N LEU A 55 23.83 17.87 -27.80
CA LEU A 55 22.45 17.69 -27.37
C LEU A 55 21.81 16.54 -28.15
N ILE A 56 20.90 15.82 -27.51
CA ILE A 56 20.07 14.81 -28.16
C ILE A 56 18.61 15.20 -28.07
N SER A 57 17.90 15.16 -29.20
CA SER A 57 16.44 15.18 -29.20
C SER A 57 15.91 13.82 -29.64
N LEU A 58 14.96 13.29 -28.87
CA LEU A 58 14.28 12.03 -29.14
C LEU A 58 12.85 12.32 -29.57
N ALA A 59 12.43 11.74 -30.68
CA ALA A 59 11.07 11.85 -31.18
C ALA A 59 10.55 10.49 -31.64
N ARG A 60 9.24 10.28 -31.47
CA ARG A 60 8.55 9.13 -32.03
C ARG A 60 8.05 9.50 -33.42
N GLU A 61 8.51 8.79 -34.43
CA GLU A 61 8.05 8.99 -35.81
C GLU A 61 7.26 7.78 -36.29
N ARG A 62 6.31 7.99 -37.22
CA ARG A 62 5.62 6.87 -37.89
C ARG A 62 6.55 6.28 -38.95
N SER A 63 6.77 4.97 -38.89
CA SER A 63 7.48 4.19 -39.90
C SER A 63 6.50 3.32 -40.69
N ALA A 64 6.96 2.70 -41.78
CA ALA A 64 6.14 1.73 -42.54
C ALA A 64 5.77 0.47 -41.72
N THR A 65 6.50 0.20 -40.62
CA THR A 65 6.27 -0.92 -39.71
C THR A 65 5.60 -0.53 -38.39
N GLY A 66 5.23 0.74 -38.21
CA GLY A 66 4.57 1.25 -37.01
C GLY A 66 5.21 2.55 -36.53
N HIS A 67 5.89 2.50 -35.39
CA HIS A 67 6.63 3.62 -34.82
C HIS A 67 8.12 3.31 -34.78
N CYS A 68 8.95 4.30 -35.10
CA CYS A 68 10.39 4.23 -34.86
C CYS A 68 10.84 5.36 -33.94
N LEU A 69 11.94 5.11 -33.25
CA LEU A 69 12.64 6.13 -32.48
C LEU A 69 13.52 6.94 -33.41
N HIS A 70 13.38 8.26 -33.40
CA HIS A 70 14.27 9.20 -34.06
C HIS A 70 15.18 9.87 -33.04
N ILE A 71 16.49 9.68 -33.19
CA ILE A 71 17.53 10.30 -32.39
C ILE A 71 18.25 11.32 -33.26
N ARG A 72 18.22 12.59 -32.87
CA ARG A 72 19.02 13.65 -33.52
C ARG A 72 20.13 14.12 -32.58
N PHE A 73 21.34 14.19 -33.11
CA PHE A 73 22.53 14.70 -32.45
C PHE A 73 22.80 16.12 -32.94
N HIS A 74 22.86 17.09 -32.03
CA HIS A 74 23.07 18.52 -32.33
C HIS A 74 24.50 18.96 -32.01
N ALA A 75 25.01 19.97 -32.72
CA ALA A 75 26.39 20.43 -32.59
C ALA A 75 26.76 20.81 -31.14
N GLY A 76 27.85 20.25 -30.61
CA GLY A 76 28.35 20.50 -29.26
C GLY A 76 29.79 20.00 -29.08
N SER A 77 30.46 20.40 -28.00
CA SER A 77 31.88 20.07 -27.74
C SER A 77 32.05 18.88 -26.79
N GLY A 78 31.00 18.07 -26.58
CA GLY A 78 31.00 17.02 -25.56
C GLY A 78 30.38 15.70 -26.01
N TRP A 79 30.15 14.82 -25.05
CA TRP A 79 29.60 13.49 -25.29
C TRP A 79 28.09 13.46 -25.09
N ALA A 80 27.38 12.75 -25.95
CA ALA A 80 25.94 12.57 -25.91
C ALA A 80 25.57 11.10 -25.75
N ASN A 81 24.54 10.84 -24.95
CA ASN A 81 24.00 9.51 -24.72
C ASN A 81 22.48 9.55 -24.74
N ALA A 82 21.90 8.63 -25.50
CA ALA A 82 20.51 8.23 -25.36
C ALA A 82 20.48 6.82 -24.77
N ALA A 83 19.90 6.67 -23.58
CA ALA A 83 19.88 5.41 -22.85
C ALA A 83 18.46 4.94 -22.56
N VAL A 84 18.28 3.61 -22.56
CA VAL A 84 17.07 2.94 -22.11
C VAL A 84 17.41 2.00 -20.98
N ASN A 85 16.87 2.27 -19.80
CA ASN A 85 17.17 1.48 -18.60
C ASN A 85 16.36 0.19 -18.59
N PHE A 86 17.04 -0.92 -18.32
CA PHE A 86 16.44 -2.22 -18.06
C PHE A 86 16.10 -2.34 -16.58
N SER A 87 14.87 -2.74 -16.28
CA SER A 87 14.45 -3.06 -14.92
C SER A 87 14.59 -4.55 -14.64
N ASP A 88 14.17 -5.40 -15.58
CA ASP A 88 14.06 -6.86 -15.42
C ASP A 88 14.33 -7.67 -16.71
N GLU A 89 14.51 -6.99 -17.84
CA GLU A 89 14.64 -7.60 -19.16
C GLU A 89 15.85 -8.53 -19.22
N GLY A 90 16.94 -8.14 -18.57
CA GLY A 90 18.15 -8.93 -18.46
C GLY A 90 17.90 -10.33 -17.89
N ASP A 91 17.07 -10.45 -16.85
CA ASP A 91 16.69 -11.74 -16.29
C ASP A 91 15.79 -12.54 -17.24
N ALA A 92 14.87 -11.87 -17.95
CA ALA A 92 14.03 -12.52 -18.93
C ALA A 92 14.83 -13.02 -20.14
N TRP A 93 15.83 -12.25 -20.59
CA TRP A 93 16.72 -12.59 -21.70
C TRP A 93 17.67 -13.72 -21.31
N ALA A 94 18.19 -13.69 -20.09
CA ALA A 94 18.96 -14.79 -19.50
C ALA A 94 18.16 -16.10 -19.51
N ALA A 95 16.91 -16.06 -19.01
CA ALA A 95 16.03 -17.23 -18.99
C ALA A 95 15.67 -17.74 -20.40
N ALA A 96 15.56 -16.83 -21.38
CA ALA A 96 15.31 -17.18 -22.78
C ALA A 96 16.57 -17.61 -23.55
N GLY A 97 17.75 -17.58 -22.92
CA GLY A 97 19.01 -17.94 -23.55
C GLY A 97 19.37 -17.02 -24.73
N VAL A 98 19.11 -15.71 -24.59
CA VAL A 98 19.47 -14.71 -25.60
C VAL A 98 20.99 -14.66 -25.77
N ASP A 99 21.45 -14.65 -27.01
CA ASP A 99 22.86 -14.47 -27.39
C ASP A 99 23.07 -13.45 -28.51
N GLU A 100 21.99 -12.93 -29.10
CA GLU A 100 22.05 -11.94 -30.17
C GLU A 100 20.85 -10.99 -30.08
N ILE A 101 21.11 -9.71 -30.34
CA ILE A 101 20.09 -8.66 -30.40
C ILE A 101 20.10 -8.07 -31.81
N ARG A 102 18.94 -7.93 -32.43
CA ARG A 102 18.77 -7.43 -33.78
C ARG A 102 18.01 -6.11 -33.73
N LEU A 103 18.56 -5.10 -34.38
CA LEU A 103 18.01 -3.75 -34.43
C LEU A 103 17.80 -3.39 -35.89
N ARG A 104 16.62 -2.92 -36.29
CA ARG A 104 16.45 -2.32 -37.60
C ARG A 104 16.80 -0.84 -37.48
N VAL A 105 17.83 -0.38 -38.17
CA VAL A 105 18.28 1.01 -38.07
C VAL A 105 18.34 1.68 -39.43
N ARG A 106 18.25 3.00 -39.43
CA ARG A 106 18.46 3.87 -40.59
C ARG A 106 19.29 5.07 -40.15
N GLY A 107 20.28 5.49 -40.92
CA GLY A 107 21.01 6.74 -40.71
C GLY A 107 20.53 7.84 -41.66
N ASP A 108 21.13 9.02 -41.55
CA ASP A 108 20.85 10.19 -42.39
C ASP A 108 21.64 10.23 -43.70
N GLY A 109 22.54 9.26 -43.92
CA GLY A 109 23.45 9.21 -45.06
C GLY A 109 24.82 9.84 -44.81
N SER A 110 25.10 10.31 -43.60
CA SER A 110 26.41 10.85 -43.22
C SER A 110 27.46 9.76 -42.99
N ASP A 111 28.73 10.08 -43.16
CA ASP A 111 29.86 9.18 -42.88
C ASP A 111 30.14 9.00 -41.36
N ARG A 112 29.27 9.53 -40.50
CA ARG A 112 29.40 9.50 -39.04
C ARG A 112 29.16 8.11 -38.48
N ILE A 113 29.73 7.85 -37.30
CA ILE A 113 29.64 6.57 -36.60
C ILE A 113 29.17 6.81 -35.17
N VAL A 114 27.99 6.30 -34.83
CA VAL A 114 27.53 6.22 -33.44
C VAL A 114 28.00 4.91 -32.82
N ARG A 115 28.04 4.84 -31.49
CA ARG A 115 28.32 3.61 -30.77
C ARG A 115 27.04 3.10 -30.12
N MET A 116 26.69 1.86 -30.40
CA MET A 116 25.53 1.20 -29.79
C MET A 116 26.00 0.08 -28.88
N GLY A 117 25.41 -0.03 -27.70
CA GLY A 117 25.93 -0.94 -26.71
C GLY A 117 25.04 -1.19 -25.51
N PHE A 118 25.58 -1.97 -24.58
CA PHE A 118 24.95 -2.24 -23.31
C PHE A 118 25.82 -1.71 -22.19
N GLN A 119 25.18 -1.02 -21.27
CA GLN A 119 25.73 -0.82 -19.95
C GLN A 119 25.32 -2.00 -19.08
N ALA A 120 26.29 -2.66 -18.45
CA ALA A 120 26.05 -3.74 -17.50
C ALA A 120 26.94 -3.55 -16.28
N TRP A 121 26.53 -4.04 -15.12
CA TRP A 121 27.41 -4.08 -13.97
C TRP A 121 28.54 -5.10 -14.17
N ALA A 122 29.77 -4.71 -13.84
CA ALA A 122 30.90 -5.63 -13.71
C ALA A 122 30.66 -6.68 -12.63
N ASP A 123 31.52 -7.70 -12.54
CA ASP A 123 31.42 -8.72 -11.49
C ASP A 123 31.52 -8.14 -10.06
N ASP A 124 32.13 -6.95 -9.91
CA ASP A 124 32.19 -6.21 -8.64
C ASP A 124 30.92 -5.41 -8.31
N LEU A 125 30.04 -5.20 -9.29
CA LEU A 125 28.82 -4.37 -9.23
C LEU A 125 29.02 -2.92 -8.79
N VAL A 126 30.25 -2.43 -8.82
CA VAL A 126 30.58 -1.02 -8.52
C VAL A 126 30.83 -0.26 -9.82
N THR A 127 31.40 -0.94 -10.81
CA THR A 127 31.78 -0.30 -12.08
C THR A 127 30.77 -0.68 -13.16
N PRO A 128 30.02 0.27 -13.73
CA PRO A 128 29.29 0.00 -14.95
C PRO A 128 30.29 -0.19 -16.11
N LEU A 129 30.15 -1.27 -16.85
CA LEU A 129 30.91 -1.57 -18.05
C LEU A 129 30.08 -1.21 -19.28
N MET A 130 30.72 -0.63 -20.28
CA MET A 130 30.09 -0.31 -21.56
C MET A 130 30.61 -1.25 -22.64
N PHE A 131 29.74 -2.14 -23.13
CA PHE A 131 30.04 -3.03 -24.25
C PHE A 131 29.47 -2.42 -25.51
N GLU A 132 30.32 -1.92 -26.41
CA GLU A 132 29.91 -1.07 -27.53
C GLU A 132 30.32 -1.67 -28.88
N ARG A 133 29.51 -1.40 -29.91
CA ARG A 133 29.82 -1.65 -31.31
C ARG A 133 29.62 -0.37 -32.14
N PRO A 134 30.58 -0.01 -33.02
CA PRO A 134 30.39 1.11 -33.93
C PRO A 134 29.31 0.82 -34.98
N VAL A 135 28.49 1.81 -35.27
CA VAL A 135 27.40 1.78 -36.24
C VAL A 135 27.49 3.01 -37.14
N ALA A 136 27.77 2.80 -38.43
CA ALA A 136 27.81 3.88 -39.41
C ALA A 136 26.41 4.46 -39.72
N LEU A 137 26.32 5.74 -40.04
CA LEU A 137 25.08 6.42 -40.42
C LEU A 137 24.93 6.63 -41.94
N ALA A 138 25.86 6.08 -42.73
CA ALA A 138 25.96 6.33 -44.17
C ALA A 138 24.80 5.80 -45.02
N SER A 139 23.93 4.95 -44.46
CA SER A 139 22.80 4.39 -45.19
C SER A 139 21.50 5.06 -44.78
N ARG A 140 20.81 5.63 -45.77
CA ARG A 140 19.42 6.12 -45.65
C ARG A 140 18.38 5.00 -45.75
N GLU A 141 18.82 3.77 -46.03
CA GLU A 141 17.96 2.60 -46.06
C GLU A 141 17.90 1.92 -44.70
N TRP A 142 16.76 1.29 -44.42
CA TRP A 142 16.64 0.46 -43.23
C TRP A 142 17.48 -0.80 -43.38
N ARG A 143 18.34 -1.05 -42.40
CA ARG A 143 19.18 -2.25 -42.34
C ARG A 143 19.11 -2.91 -40.97
N GLU A 144 19.28 -4.22 -40.93
CA GLU A 144 19.38 -4.96 -39.67
C GLU A 144 20.82 -4.91 -39.16
N ILE A 145 21.00 -4.47 -37.92
CA ILE A 145 22.25 -4.59 -37.17
C ILE A 145 22.09 -5.72 -36.17
N ARG A 146 23.10 -6.59 -36.11
CA ARG A 146 23.18 -7.69 -35.17
C ARG A 146 24.23 -7.37 -34.11
N LEU A 147 23.80 -7.27 -32.87
CA LEU A 147 24.63 -7.15 -31.69
C LEU A 147 24.74 -8.54 -31.08
N SER A 148 25.75 -9.28 -31.52
CA SER A 148 26.12 -10.56 -30.92
C SER A 148 26.68 -10.29 -29.52
N LEU A 149 26.14 -10.96 -28.50
CA LEU A 149 26.59 -10.73 -27.12
C LEU A 149 28.04 -11.20 -26.90
N ILE A 150 28.51 -12.17 -27.68
CA ILE A 150 29.91 -12.62 -27.62
C ILE A 150 30.85 -11.59 -28.25
N ASP A 151 30.42 -10.94 -29.34
CA ASP A 151 31.20 -9.88 -29.99
C ASP A 151 31.26 -8.65 -29.08
N LEU A 152 30.14 -8.32 -28.45
CA LEU A 152 30.06 -7.26 -27.45
C LEU A 152 30.96 -7.55 -26.25
N GLU A 153 30.90 -8.76 -25.66
CA GLU A 153 31.82 -9.15 -24.59
C GLU A 153 33.30 -9.04 -25.03
N GLY A 154 33.60 -9.37 -26.30
CA GLY A 154 34.91 -9.20 -26.90
C GLY A 154 35.41 -7.75 -26.98
N SER A 155 34.52 -6.75 -26.89
CA SER A 155 34.91 -5.34 -26.84
C SER A 155 35.60 -4.94 -25.53
N LEU A 156 35.49 -5.78 -24.48
CA LEU A 156 36.13 -5.57 -23.18
C LEU A 156 36.88 -6.85 -22.74
N PRO A 157 38.09 -7.09 -23.26
CA PRO A 157 38.88 -8.29 -22.94
C PRO A 157 39.05 -8.50 -21.43
N GLY A 158 38.84 -9.73 -20.98
CA GLY A 158 38.96 -10.10 -19.56
C GLY A 158 37.74 -9.74 -18.70
N ARG A 159 36.71 -9.10 -19.28
CA ARG A 159 35.42 -8.89 -18.63
C ARG A 159 34.36 -9.80 -19.22
N ARG A 160 33.35 -10.12 -18.42
CA ARG A 160 32.23 -10.95 -18.85
C ARG A 160 30.94 -10.14 -18.88
N LEU A 161 30.18 -10.29 -19.96
CA LEU A 161 28.83 -9.76 -20.05
C LEU A 161 27.88 -10.74 -19.34
N ARG A 162 27.01 -10.20 -18.48
CA ARG A 162 25.97 -10.97 -17.79
C ARG A 162 24.63 -10.29 -18.03
N LEU A 163 23.69 -11.03 -18.60
CA LEU A 163 22.36 -10.50 -18.87
C LEU A 163 21.63 -10.05 -17.59
N PRO A 164 21.69 -10.78 -16.46
CA PRO A 164 21.10 -10.31 -15.20
C PRO A 164 21.71 -9.01 -14.65
N SER A 165 22.90 -8.60 -15.13
CA SER A 165 23.59 -7.38 -14.70
C SER A 165 23.36 -6.20 -15.65
N LEU A 166 22.55 -6.37 -16.71
CA LEU A 166 22.21 -5.30 -17.63
C LEU A 166 21.56 -4.11 -16.90
N ILE A 167 22.05 -2.92 -17.22
CA ILE A 167 21.57 -1.64 -16.69
C ILE A 167 20.79 -0.92 -17.75
N SER A 168 21.35 -0.77 -18.96
CA SER A 168 20.70 -0.02 -20.03
C SER A 168 21.22 -0.40 -21.41
N PHE A 169 20.41 -0.20 -22.44
CA PHE A 169 20.87 -0.08 -23.82
C PHE A 169 21.21 1.38 -24.12
N GLN A 170 22.33 1.63 -24.79
CA GLN A 170 22.81 2.99 -25.02
C GLN A 170 23.18 3.24 -26.48
N VAL A 171 22.90 4.46 -26.92
CA VAL A 171 23.38 5.03 -28.17
C VAL A 171 24.22 6.27 -27.83
N ASN A 172 25.52 6.15 -28.09
CA ASN A 172 26.53 7.11 -27.68
C ASN A 172 27.11 7.84 -28.90
N GLY A 173 27.33 9.15 -28.78
CA GLY A 173 27.97 9.98 -29.80
C GLY A 173 28.95 10.99 -29.20
N SER A 174 30.06 11.25 -29.88
CA SER A 174 31.06 12.26 -29.50
C SER A 174 30.76 13.65 -30.10
N GLY A 175 31.47 14.69 -29.67
CA GLY A 175 31.30 16.08 -30.14
C GLY A 175 31.31 16.24 -31.66
N ASP A 176 32.24 15.53 -32.33
CA ASP A 176 32.40 15.57 -33.78
C ASP A 176 31.27 14.87 -34.56
N LEU A 177 30.33 14.23 -33.86
CA LEU A 177 29.28 13.43 -34.48
C LEU A 177 28.15 14.28 -35.08
N ALA A 178 27.96 15.50 -34.59
CA ALA A 178 26.82 16.32 -34.95
C ALA A 178 27.11 17.33 -36.10
N PRO A 179 26.11 17.67 -36.93
CA PRO A 179 24.74 17.14 -36.93
C PRO A 179 24.70 15.70 -37.49
N ALA A 180 23.93 14.84 -36.83
CA ALA A 180 23.65 13.49 -37.31
C ALA A 180 22.28 13.01 -36.85
N GLU A 181 21.67 12.12 -37.63
CA GLU A 181 20.39 11.50 -37.27
C GLU A 181 20.42 9.97 -37.42
N LEU A 182 19.70 9.32 -36.51
CA LEU A 182 19.56 7.87 -36.44
C LEU A 182 18.09 7.53 -36.16
N TRP A 183 17.58 6.53 -36.87
CA TRP A 183 16.30 5.91 -36.56
C TRP A 183 16.51 4.46 -36.12
N ILE A 184 15.79 4.02 -35.08
CA ILE A 184 15.77 2.64 -34.59
C ILE A 184 14.33 2.12 -34.63
N ASP A 185 14.15 0.94 -35.20
CA ASP A 185 12.90 0.18 -35.30
C ASP A 185 13.20 -1.32 -35.00
N ASP A 186 12.14 -2.11 -34.79
CA ASP A 186 12.12 -3.58 -34.62
C ASP A 186 13.31 -4.21 -33.81
N VAL A 187 13.37 -3.97 -32.48
CA VAL A 187 14.40 -4.51 -31.56
C VAL A 187 14.06 -5.96 -31.15
N LYS A 188 14.72 -6.95 -31.75
CA LYS A 188 14.52 -8.38 -31.45
C LYS A 188 15.64 -8.92 -30.57
N VAL A 189 15.32 -9.82 -29.64
CA VAL A 189 16.32 -10.59 -28.89
C VAL A 189 16.15 -12.06 -29.22
N VAL A 190 17.23 -12.74 -29.57
CA VAL A 190 17.13 -14.11 -30.09
C VAL A 190 18.21 -15.00 -29.47
N SER A 191 17.90 -16.30 -29.40
CA SER A 191 18.89 -17.35 -29.17
C SER A 191 19.29 -17.92 -30.54
N ALA A 192 20.14 -17.18 -31.26
CA ALA A 192 20.54 -17.53 -32.61
C ALA A 192 21.59 -18.66 -32.63
N HIS A 193 22.48 -18.66 -31.63
CA HIS A 193 23.68 -19.50 -31.64
C HIS A 193 23.68 -20.57 -30.53
N GLY A 194 22.66 -20.58 -29.66
CA GLY A 194 22.57 -21.48 -28.52
C GLY A 194 23.59 -21.18 -27.41
N GLN A 195 24.23 -20.01 -27.46
CA GLN A 195 25.30 -19.60 -26.53
C GLN A 195 24.77 -18.83 -25.31
N GLY A 196 23.47 -18.53 -25.28
CA GLY A 196 22.88 -17.65 -24.27
C GLY A 196 23.06 -18.09 -22.82
N LYS A 197 23.22 -19.40 -22.55
CA LYS A 197 23.48 -19.91 -21.20
C LYS A 197 24.71 -19.27 -20.55
N ARG A 198 25.74 -18.91 -21.33
CA ARG A 198 26.96 -18.26 -20.82
C ARG A 198 26.69 -16.88 -20.21
N PHE A 199 25.68 -16.18 -20.71
CA PHE A 199 25.33 -14.84 -20.24
C PHE A 199 24.24 -14.87 -19.15
N ALA A 200 23.65 -16.04 -18.87
CA ALA A 200 22.51 -16.17 -17.97
C ALA A 200 22.88 -16.25 -16.47
N GLU A 201 24.13 -16.57 -16.16
CA GLU A 201 24.58 -16.67 -14.76
C GLU A 201 24.67 -15.28 -14.12
N SER A 202 24.20 -15.15 -12.88
CA SER A 202 24.50 -13.95 -12.09
C SER A 202 25.98 -13.94 -11.71
N PRO A 203 26.67 -12.78 -11.77
CA PRO A 203 28.04 -12.66 -11.26
C PRO A 203 28.14 -12.95 -9.76
N LEU A 204 27.04 -12.88 -9.01
CA LEU A 204 27.00 -13.10 -7.57
C LEU A 204 26.54 -14.50 -7.14
N ALA A 205 26.16 -15.37 -8.07
CA ALA A 205 25.47 -16.63 -7.76
C ALA A 205 26.24 -17.49 -6.74
N GLY A 206 27.56 -17.65 -6.91
CA GLY A 206 28.40 -18.43 -5.99
C GLY A 206 28.47 -17.85 -4.58
N ARG A 207 28.56 -16.51 -4.46
CA ARG A 207 28.60 -15.82 -3.15
C ARG A 207 27.25 -15.94 -2.44
N VAL A 208 26.17 -15.78 -3.18
CA VAL A 208 24.80 -15.88 -2.66
C VAL A 208 24.49 -17.31 -2.20
N ALA A 209 24.95 -18.33 -2.93
CA ALA A 209 24.76 -19.72 -2.54
C ALA A 209 25.47 -20.08 -1.22
N ALA A 210 26.52 -19.35 -0.85
CA ALA A 210 27.22 -19.52 0.43
C ALA A 210 26.52 -18.82 1.61
N MET A 211 25.55 -17.93 1.35
CA MET A 211 24.79 -17.24 2.38
C MET A 211 23.67 -18.12 2.93
N LYS A 212 23.38 -17.98 4.22
CA LYS A 212 22.24 -18.65 4.84
C LYS A 212 20.92 -18.00 4.36
N PRO A 213 19.93 -18.78 3.88
CA PRO A 213 18.61 -18.26 3.59
C PRO A 213 17.98 -17.64 4.85
N VAL A 214 17.31 -16.50 4.69
CA VAL A 214 16.61 -15.84 5.80
C VAL A 214 15.17 -16.34 5.85
N SER A 215 14.70 -16.64 7.06
CA SER A 215 13.32 -17.02 7.31
C SER A 215 12.50 -15.81 7.71
N GLY A 216 11.51 -15.46 6.90
CA GLY A 216 10.59 -14.35 7.19
C GLY A 216 11.20 -12.97 6.98
N LEU A 217 10.38 -11.95 7.19
CA LEU A 217 10.78 -10.57 7.00
C LEU A 217 11.36 -9.99 8.31
N PRO A 218 12.50 -9.28 8.27
CA PRO A 218 13.01 -8.51 9.41
C PRO A 218 12.15 -7.30 9.79
N ARG A 219 12.53 -6.58 10.84
CA ARG A 219 11.66 -5.57 11.48
C ARG A 219 11.57 -4.27 10.68
N LEU A 220 12.70 -3.76 10.20
CA LEU A 220 12.79 -2.44 9.58
C LEU A 220 13.26 -2.57 8.14
N GLY A 221 12.54 -1.94 7.22
CA GLY A 221 12.92 -1.91 5.81
C GLY A 221 12.60 -0.60 5.12
N ASN A 222 12.97 -0.51 3.85
CA ASN A 222 12.71 0.66 3.00
C ASN A 222 12.06 0.25 1.66
N TRP A 223 11.38 1.20 1.01
CA TRP A 223 11.05 1.10 -0.40
C TRP A 223 12.31 1.30 -1.22
N ALA A 224 12.50 0.44 -2.22
CA ALA A 224 13.61 0.32 -3.15
C ALA A 224 15.02 0.79 -2.71
N TYR A 225 16.00 -0.10 -2.81
CA TYR A 225 17.41 0.32 -2.78
C TYR A 225 17.75 1.01 -4.12
N PRO A 226 18.28 2.25 -4.15
CA PRO A 226 18.49 3.00 -5.39
C PRO A 226 19.59 2.42 -6.30
N GLY A 227 20.19 1.27 -5.93
CA GLY A 227 20.88 0.39 -6.88
C GLY A 227 22.26 0.85 -7.35
N ARG A 228 22.66 2.10 -7.08
CA ARG A 228 23.69 2.79 -7.87
C ARG A 228 25.02 3.05 -7.17
N ASP A 229 25.07 3.11 -5.83
CA ASP A 229 26.35 3.35 -5.15
C ASP A 229 26.52 2.62 -3.81
N VAL A 230 27.77 2.47 -3.39
CA VAL A 230 28.17 1.88 -2.10
C VAL A 230 27.71 2.76 -0.93
N ALA A 231 27.52 4.07 -1.15
CA ALA A 231 27.10 5.01 -0.12
C ALA A 231 25.67 4.72 0.37
N ALA A 232 24.73 4.43 -0.53
CA ALA A 232 23.36 4.06 -0.18
C ALA A 232 23.31 2.74 0.62
N LEU A 233 24.18 1.76 0.31
CA LEU A 233 24.29 0.54 1.12
C LEU A 233 24.81 0.84 2.52
N GLN A 234 25.81 1.71 2.62
CA GLN A 234 26.37 2.14 3.89
C GLN A 234 25.32 2.87 4.74
N GLN A 235 24.51 3.73 4.12
CA GLN A 235 23.38 4.39 4.78
C GLN A 235 22.31 3.39 5.24
N CYS A 236 21.94 2.40 4.42
CA CYS A 236 21.06 1.32 4.85
C CYS A 236 21.59 0.64 6.12
N LYS A 237 22.89 0.33 6.17
CA LYS A 237 23.52 -0.29 7.35
C LYS A 237 23.53 0.63 8.57
N GLU A 238 23.84 1.90 8.37
CA GLU A 238 23.83 2.92 9.44
C GLU A 238 22.45 3.08 10.08
N LEU A 239 21.41 3.09 9.25
CA LEU A 239 20.02 3.13 9.69
C LEU A 239 19.54 1.78 10.26
N GLY A 240 20.28 0.69 10.02
CA GLY A 240 19.87 -0.66 10.39
C GLY A 240 18.67 -1.15 9.58
N ILE A 241 18.59 -0.80 8.31
CA ILE A 241 17.66 -1.38 7.34
C ILE A 241 18.03 -2.86 7.16
N GLU A 242 17.06 -3.74 7.36
CA GLU A 242 17.23 -5.19 7.33
C GLU A 242 16.54 -5.83 6.11
N PHE A 243 15.58 -5.13 5.49
CA PHE A 243 15.01 -5.55 4.22
C PHE A 243 14.71 -4.37 3.28
N SER A 244 14.60 -4.65 1.99
CA SER A 244 14.21 -3.66 0.97
C SER A 244 13.11 -4.19 0.06
N SER A 245 12.08 -3.38 -0.19
CA SER A 245 11.00 -3.71 -1.13
C SER A 245 11.42 -3.31 -2.54
N ASN A 246 12.07 -4.23 -3.25
CA ASN A 246 12.69 -3.98 -4.56
C ASN A 246 11.88 -4.62 -5.69
N GLY A 247 11.62 -3.83 -6.73
CA GLY A 247 11.17 -4.31 -8.04
C GLY A 247 12.32 -4.66 -8.97
N ASP A 248 13.56 -4.32 -8.59
CA ASP A 248 14.72 -4.33 -9.49
C ASP A 248 15.26 -5.74 -9.82
N SER A 249 16.27 -5.76 -10.69
CA SER A 249 16.93 -6.96 -11.19
C SER A 249 17.45 -7.89 -10.08
N ALA A 250 17.58 -9.19 -10.39
CA ALA A 250 18.11 -10.18 -9.45
C ALA A 250 19.45 -9.76 -8.86
N VAL A 251 20.32 -9.19 -9.69
CA VAL A 251 21.69 -8.86 -9.29
C VAL A 251 21.72 -7.77 -8.22
N GLN A 252 20.86 -6.76 -8.32
CA GLN A 252 20.76 -5.73 -7.28
C GLN A 252 20.20 -6.30 -5.97
N GLN A 253 19.19 -7.16 -6.06
CA GLN A 253 18.64 -7.86 -4.90
C GLN A 253 19.67 -8.78 -4.22
N GLN A 254 20.48 -9.49 -5.01
CA GLN A 254 21.57 -10.32 -4.52
C GLN A 254 22.66 -9.49 -3.87
N ARG A 255 22.98 -8.31 -4.44
CA ARG A 255 23.98 -7.40 -3.88
C ARG A 255 23.61 -6.94 -2.48
N VAL A 256 22.38 -6.44 -2.29
CA VAL A 256 21.92 -6.02 -0.95
C VAL A 256 21.88 -7.20 0.03
N PHE A 257 21.56 -8.41 -0.46
CA PHE A 257 21.55 -9.62 0.36
C PHE A 257 22.93 -10.03 0.85
N LEU A 258 23.97 -9.88 0.03
CA LEU A 258 25.35 -10.10 0.47
C LEU A 258 25.78 -9.13 1.58
N GLU A 259 25.08 -8.01 1.73
CA GLU A 259 25.27 -7.05 2.82
C GLU A 259 24.34 -7.30 4.02
N GLY A 260 23.60 -8.41 4.04
CA GLY A 260 22.70 -8.80 5.12
C GLY A 260 21.28 -8.25 5.01
N ILE A 261 20.93 -7.61 3.88
CA ILE A 261 19.62 -7.00 3.65
C ILE A 261 18.80 -7.90 2.72
N VAL A 262 17.71 -8.48 3.22
CA VAL A 262 16.83 -9.34 2.38
C VAL A 262 15.89 -8.51 1.53
N THR A 263 15.24 -9.11 0.55
CA THR A 263 14.27 -8.41 -0.28
C THR A 263 12.85 -8.88 -0.06
N SER A 264 11.93 -7.94 -0.02
CA SER A 264 10.51 -8.19 -0.27
C SER A 264 10.29 -7.88 -1.76
N HIS A 265 10.11 -8.90 -2.59
CA HIS A 265 10.00 -8.66 -4.03
C HIS A 265 8.69 -7.95 -4.34
N SER A 266 8.78 -6.70 -4.79
CA SER A 266 7.63 -5.99 -5.33
C SER A 266 7.37 -6.53 -6.73
N VAL A 267 6.22 -7.20 -6.91
CA VAL A 267 5.85 -7.76 -8.22
C VAL A 267 5.67 -6.65 -9.27
N GLY A 268 5.31 -5.45 -8.81
CA GLY A 268 5.02 -4.31 -9.65
C GLY A 268 3.69 -4.46 -10.39
N ARG A 269 3.49 -3.60 -11.38
CA ARG A 269 2.37 -3.67 -12.32
C ARG A 269 2.89 -3.56 -13.76
N PRO A 270 2.33 -4.31 -14.72
CA PRO A 270 2.55 -4.02 -16.12
C PRO A 270 1.94 -2.66 -16.47
N SER A 271 2.46 -2.02 -17.52
CA SER A 271 1.87 -0.78 -18.02
C SER A 271 0.46 -1.02 -18.56
N GLY A 272 -0.34 0.04 -18.58
CA GLY A 272 -1.68 -0.01 -19.16
C GLY A 272 -1.66 -0.50 -20.62
N ALA A 273 -0.74 0.05 -21.41
CA ALA A 273 -0.52 -0.33 -22.82
C ALA A 273 -0.18 -1.82 -22.98
N GLU A 274 0.70 -2.38 -22.14
CA GLU A 274 1.04 -3.81 -22.17
C GLU A 274 -0.18 -4.69 -21.89
N LEU A 275 -1.02 -4.30 -20.92
CA LEU A 275 -2.22 -5.04 -20.57
C LEU A 275 -3.23 -5.11 -21.71
N ILE A 276 -3.29 -4.09 -22.57
CA ILE A 276 -4.30 -4.00 -23.63
C ILE A 276 -3.78 -4.29 -25.05
N ALA A 277 -2.47 -4.30 -25.26
CA ALA A 277 -1.84 -4.44 -26.59
C ALA A 277 -2.38 -5.64 -27.40
N GLY A 278 -2.91 -5.43 -28.61
CA GLY A 278 -3.41 -6.52 -29.45
C GLY A 278 -4.72 -7.19 -28.98
N LEU A 279 -5.42 -6.61 -28.00
CA LEU A 279 -6.79 -7.01 -27.65
C LEU A 279 -7.85 -6.41 -28.59
N GLY A 280 -7.45 -5.55 -29.53
CA GLY A 280 -8.37 -4.89 -30.47
C GLY A 280 -9.33 -3.91 -29.80
N LEU A 281 -8.95 -3.35 -28.65
CA LEU A 281 -9.78 -2.42 -27.89
C LEU A 281 -9.82 -1.05 -28.55
N SER A 282 -11.00 -0.45 -28.55
CA SER A 282 -11.25 0.92 -28.95
C SER A 282 -11.17 1.88 -27.76
N ASP A 283 -11.21 3.19 -28.02
CA ASP A 283 -11.32 4.22 -26.98
C ASP A 283 -12.52 3.97 -26.04
N ALA A 284 -13.64 3.49 -26.60
CA ALA A 284 -14.86 3.20 -25.84
C ALA A 284 -14.70 2.04 -24.85
N ASP A 285 -13.70 1.17 -25.02
CA ASP A 285 -13.44 0.05 -24.12
C ASP A 285 -12.58 0.43 -22.90
N MET A 286 -12.02 1.65 -22.91
CA MET A 286 -11.14 2.12 -21.83
C MET A 286 -11.93 2.53 -20.59
N ASP A 287 -11.30 2.39 -19.44
CA ASP A 287 -11.84 2.78 -18.14
C ASP A 287 -12.00 4.31 -18.12
N GLN A 288 -13.26 4.76 -18.11
CA GLN A 288 -13.65 6.17 -18.18
C GLN A 288 -14.89 6.42 -17.31
N ASP A 289 -15.10 7.66 -16.89
CA ASP A 289 -16.31 8.07 -16.19
C ASP A 289 -17.48 8.34 -17.14
N SER A 290 -18.62 8.72 -16.58
CA SER A 290 -19.85 8.98 -17.34
C SER A 290 -19.74 10.13 -18.34
N LYS A 291 -18.70 10.97 -18.23
CA LYS A 291 -18.39 12.06 -19.16
C LYS A 291 -17.27 11.69 -20.14
N GLY A 292 -16.82 10.43 -20.15
CA GLY A 292 -15.70 9.97 -20.97
C GLY A 292 -14.33 10.45 -20.48
N LYS A 293 -14.21 10.93 -19.24
CA LYS A 293 -12.91 11.31 -18.66
C LYS A 293 -12.20 10.08 -18.12
N ARG A 294 -10.91 9.96 -18.42
CA ARG A 294 -10.03 8.93 -17.91
C ARG A 294 -9.43 9.34 -16.55
N SER A 295 -8.61 8.47 -15.96
CA SER A 295 -7.79 8.81 -14.80
C SER A 295 -6.78 9.93 -15.12
N GLY A 296 -6.38 10.72 -14.11
CA GLY A 296 -5.59 11.94 -14.28
C GLY A 296 -4.17 11.81 -14.79
N GLU A 297 -3.65 10.59 -14.92
CA GLU A 297 -2.31 10.33 -15.46
C GLU A 297 -2.35 9.61 -16.82
N GLY A 298 -3.52 9.55 -17.47
CA GLY A 298 -3.62 8.96 -18.82
C GLY A 298 -3.30 7.46 -18.85
N VAL A 299 -3.47 6.75 -17.73
CA VAL A 299 -3.26 5.30 -17.66
C VAL A 299 -4.27 4.60 -18.56
N GLU A 300 -3.86 4.21 -19.76
CA GLU A 300 -4.66 3.41 -20.69
C GLU A 300 -5.00 2.07 -20.05
N SER A 301 -6.21 1.95 -19.53
CA SER A 301 -6.61 0.76 -18.79
C SER A 301 -7.98 0.30 -19.23
N SER A 302 -8.18 -1.02 -19.21
CA SER A 302 -9.47 -1.67 -19.41
C SER A 302 -9.56 -2.85 -18.44
N PHE A 303 -9.51 -2.54 -17.14
CA PHE A 303 -9.39 -3.57 -16.10
C PHE A 303 -10.66 -4.42 -15.96
N PHE A 304 -11.78 -3.98 -16.51
CA PHE A 304 -12.97 -4.81 -16.59
C PHE A 304 -12.94 -5.82 -17.75
N HIS A 305 -12.02 -5.66 -18.70
CA HIS A 305 -11.86 -6.57 -19.81
C HIS A 305 -11.17 -7.89 -19.38
N PRO A 306 -11.77 -9.07 -19.63
CA PRO A 306 -11.20 -10.35 -19.18
C PRO A 306 -9.80 -10.64 -19.73
N GLY A 307 -9.48 -10.15 -20.92
CA GLY A 307 -8.16 -10.28 -21.54
C GLY A 307 -7.07 -9.52 -20.78
N ALA A 308 -7.36 -8.30 -20.31
CA ALA A 308 -6.42 -7.50 -19.54
C ALA A 308 -6.12 -8.17 -18.18
N ILE A 309 -7.16 -8.66 -17.49
CA ILE A 309 -6.99 -9.37 -16.21
C ILE A 309 -6.20 -10.68 -16.37
N ARG A 310 -6.41 -11.45 -17.44
CA ARG A 310 -5.58 -12.64 -17.71
C ARG A 310 -4.11 -12.28 -17.89
N ARG A 311 -3.80 -11.19 -18.59
CA ARG A 311 -2.41 -10.75 -18.77
C ARG A 311 -1.78 -10.28 -17.47
N PHE A 312 -2.55 -9.58 -16.63
CA PHE A 312 -2.07 -9.23 -15.30
C PHE A 312 -1.75 -10.48 -14.46
N ASP A 313 -2.61 -11.49 -14.46
CA ASP A 313 -2.31 -12.75 -13.78
C ASP A 313 -1.05 -13.42 -14.32
N ASP A 314 -0.87 -13.46 -15.64
CA ASP A 314 0.31 -14.07 -16.25
C ASP A 314 1.58 -13.29 -15.89
N PHE A 315 1.49 -11.96 -15.80
CA PHE A 315 2.55 -11.11 -15.28
C PHE A 315 2.90 -11.47 -13.84
N VAL A 316 1.91 -11.51 -12.92
CA VAL A 316 2.12 -11.90 -11.51
C VAL A 316 2.73 -13.29 -11.42
N ARG A 317 2.19 -14.27 -12.18
CA ARG A 317 2.67 -15.64 -12.24
C ARG A 317 4.15 -15.69 -12.60
N LYS A 318 4.54 -14.99 -13.67
CA LYS A 318 5.90 -14.95 -14.19
C LYS A 318 6.86 -14.33 -13.17
N ARG A 319 6.51 -13.17 -12.62
CA ARG A 319 7.36 -12.42 -11.66
C ARG A 319 7.57 -13.20 -10.37
N VAL A 320 6.50 -13.76 -9.79
CA VAL A 320 6.62 -14.58 -8.57
C VAL A 320 7.41 -15.85 -8.84
N GLN A 321 7.14 -16.56 -9.95
CA GLN A 321 7.86 -17.79 -10.28
C GLN A 321 9.36 -17.56 -10.48
N ALA A 322 9.77 -16.43 -11.06
CA ALA A 322 11.18 -16.10 -11.29
C ALA A 322 12.00 -15.94 -9.99
N ARG A 323 11.34 -15.78 -8.84
CA ARG A 323 11.96 -15.47 -7.54
C ARG A 323 11.48 -16.35 -6.39
N ALA A 324 10.58 -17.29 -6.65
CA ALA A 324 9.92 -18.11 -5.64
C ALA A 324 10.93 -18.76 -4.69
N ASP A 325 11.98 -19.36 -5.26
CA ASP A 325 13.00 -20.12 -4.52
C ASP A 325 14.28 -19.33 -4.26
N ALA A 326 14.32 -18.04 -4.63
CA ALA A 326 15.51 -17.20 -4.43
C ALA A 326 15.80 -16.98 -2.94
N PRO A 327 16.99 -17.34 -2.41
CA PRO A 327 17.28 -17.26 -0.97
C PRO A 327 17.33 -15.83 -0.42
N TRP A 328 17.53 -14.84 -1.29
CA TRP A 328 17.54 -13.42 -0.92
C TRP A 328 16.14 -12.80 -0.83
N VAL A 329 15.11 -13.44 -1.39
CA VAL A 329 13.72 -12.95 -1.35
C VAL A 329 13.01 -13.55 -0.15
N ALA A 330 12.60 -12.72 0.81
CA ALA A 330 11.89 -13.14 2.02
C ALA A 330 10.37 -13.16 1.83
N SER A 331 9.81 -12.30 0.97
CA SER A 331 8.37 -12.15 0.74
C SER A 331 8.05 -11.56 -0.63
N PHE A 332 6.76 -11.50 -0.98
CA PHE A 332 6.27 -10.83 -2.19
C PHE A 332 5.18 -9.81 -1.84
N VAL A 333 5.32 -8.59 -2.36
CA VAL A 333 4.28 -7.55 -2.29
C VAL A 333 3.60 -7.49 -3.64
N LEU A 334 2.29 -7.74 -3.66
CA LEU A 334 1.47 -7.68 -4.87
C LEU A 334 0.84 -6.30 -4.96
N SER A 335 1.04 -5.65 -6.10
CA SER A 335 0.25 -4.48 -6.46
C SER A 335 -1.16 -4.89 -6.84
N SER A 336 -2.15 -4.07 -6.50
CA SER A 336 -3.48 -4.21 -7.06
C SER A 336 -3.44 -3.86 -8.56
N PRO A 337 -4.02 -4.67 -9.45
CA PRO A 337 -4.04 -4.36 -10.88
C PRO A 337 -4.75 -3.06 -11.18
N ILE A 338 -5.79 -2.74 -10.40
CA ILE A 338 -6.70 -1.63 -10.68
C ILE A 338 -6.29 -0.34 -9.96
N SER A 339 -5.05 -0.25 -9.49
CA SER A 339 -4.57 0.85 -8.66
C SER A 339 -3.66 1.81 -9.40
N MET A 340 -3.71 3.06 -8.97
CA MET A 340 -2.82 4.12 -9.42
C MET A 340 -1.41 3.94 -8.83
N TYR A 341 -1.32 3.65 -7.53
CA TYR A 341 -0.06 3.56 -6.78
C TYR A 341 0.29 2.12 -6.34
N GLY A 342 -0.41 1.13 -6.88
CA GLY A 342 -0.23 -0.29 -6.53
C GLY A 342 -0.96 -0.73 -5.25
N GLU A 343 -1.61 0.18 -4.54
CA GLU A 343 -2.43 -0.10 -3.34
C GLU A 343 -3.81 -0.70 -3.71
N VAL A 344 -4.51 -1.39 -2.83
CA VAL A 344 -5.83 -1.98 -3.13
C VAL A 344 -6.95 -0.92 -3.12
N HIS A 345 -6.98 -0.07 -4.15
CA HIS A 345 -8.02 0.95 -4.40
C HIS A 345 -8.30 1.11 -5.91
N TYR A 346 -9.42 1.75 -6.26
CA TYR A 346 -9.70 2.20 -7.62
C TYR A 346 -9.33 3.67 -7.82
N PRO A 347 -8.73 4.04 -8.97
CA PRO A 347 -8.56 5.43 -9.34
C PRO A 347 -9.92 6.10 -9.56
N ALA A 348 -9.98 7.37 -9.21
CA ALA A 348 -11.05 8.25 -9.65
C ALA A 348 -10.68 8.89 -11.00
N SER A 349 -11.68 9.36 -11.75
CA SER A 349 -11.40 10.26 -12.88
C SER A 349 -10.81 11.58 -12.38
N THR A 350 -10.27 12.40 -13.30
CA THR A 350 -9.82 13.77 -12.99
C THR A 350 -10.89 14.64 -12.34
N GLU A 351 -12.17 14.28 -12.53
CA GLU A 351 -13.32 14.98 -11.95
C GLU A 351 -13.91 14.25 -10.74
N GLY A 352 -13.25 13.21 -10.23
CA GLY A 352 -13.74 12.42 -9.09
C GLY A 352 -14.83 11.39 -9.43
N GLY A 353 -15.07 11.13 -10.72
CA GLY A 353 -16.04 10.14 -11.22
C GLY A 353 -15.56 8.69 -11.09
N PHE A 354 -16.49 7.74 -11.18
CA PHE A 354 -16.18 6.31 -11.22
C PHE A 354 -15.74 5.90 -12.63
N LEU A 355 -14.56 5.28 -12.76
CA LEU A 355 -14.00 4.85 -14.05
C LEU A 355 -14.60 3.51 -14.53
N VAL A 356 -15.92 3.48 -14.70
CA VAL A 356 -16.73 2.26 -14.92
C VAL A 356 -17.68 2.37 -16.13
N HIS A 357 -17.57 3.44 -16.92
CA HIS A 357 -18.42 3.69 -18.08
C HIS A 357 -17.72 3.34 -19.41
N GLY A 358 -16.61 2.59 -19.36
CA GLY A 358 -16.06 1.89 -20.53
C GLY A 358 -16.95 0.72 -20.95
N ALA A 359 -16.96 0.34 -22.22
CA ALA A 359 -17.78 -0.74 -22.77
C ALA A 359 -17.55 -2.08 -22.05
N ALA A 360 -16.29 -2.40 -21.72
CA ALA A 360 -15.94 -3.59 -20.94
C ALA A 360 -16.54 -3.56 -19.53
N ALA A 361 -16.50 -2.41 -18.85
CA ALA A 361 -17.06 -2.22 -17.51
C ALA A 361 -18.60 -2.32 -17.52
N LYS A 362 -19.26 -1.67 -18.48
CA LYS A 362 -20.71 -1.79 -18.70
C LYS A 362 -21.13 -3.24 -18.96
N ALA A 363 -20.41 -3.94 -19.84
CA ALA A 363 -20.67 -5.35 -20.13
C ALA A 363 -20.50 -6.24 -18.89
N ASN A 364 -19.44 -6.00 -18.09
CA ASN A 364 -19.21 -6.71 -16.84
C ASN A 364 -20.33 -6.47 -15.82
N PHE A 365 -20.75 -5.21 -15.63
CA PHE A 365 -21.86 -4.84 -14.76
C PHE A 365 -23.19 -5.48 -15.18
N ARG A 366 -23.52 -5.40 -16.48
CA ARG A 366 -24.72 -6.06 -17.06
C ARG A 366 -24.70 -7.56 -16.83
N ALA A 367 -23.56 -8.21 -17.07
CA ALA A 367 -23.41 -9.66 -16.84
C ALA A 367 -23.59 -10.02 -15.36
N TRP A 368 -23.11 -9.18 -14.46
CA TRP A 368 -23.30 -9.35 -13.02
C TRP A 368 -24.78 -9.18 -12.62
N LEU A 369 -25.48 -8.16 -13.14
CA LEU A 369 -26.92 -7.97 -12.90
C LEU A 369 -27.73 -9.13 -13.45
N LYS A 370 -27.43 -9.61 -14.67
CA LYS A 370 -28.05 -10.81 -15.26
C LYS A 370 -27.94 -12.00 -14.33
N ARG A 371 -26.76 -12.29 -13.77
CA ARG A 371 -26.60 -13.38 -12.79
C ARG A 371 -27.39 -13.12 -11.51
N ARG A 372 -27.35 -11.90 -10.98
CA ARG A 372 -28.01 -11.52 -9.73
C ARG A 372 -29.53 -11.68 -9.78
N TYR A 373 -30.13 -11.34 -10.92
CA TYR A 373 -31.57 -11.39 -11.14
C TYR A 373 -31.98 -12.55 -12.05
N ALA A 374 -31.14 -13.60 -12.15
CA ALA A 374 -31.41 -14.82 -12.91
C ALA A 374 -31.84 -14.58 -14.38
N GLY A 375 -31.38 -13.51 -15.01
CA GLY A 375 -31.74 -13.10 -16.36
C GLY A 375 -33.14 -12.46 -16.48
N ASP A 376 -33.86 -12.30 -15.37
CA ASP A 376 -35.21 -11.72 -15.34
C ASP A 376 -35.15 -10.19 -15.24
N LEU A 377 -35.42 -9.54 -16.37
CA LEU A 377 -35.47 -8.08 -16.47
C LEU A 377 -36.63 -7.47 -15.68
N LYS A 378 -37.75 -8.20 -15.52
CA LYS A 378 -38.89 -7.73 -14.71
C LYS A 378 -38.53 -7.74 -13.23
N ALA A 379 -37.82 -8.77 -12.77
CA ALA A 379 -37.31 -8.81 -11.41
C ALA A 379 -36.35 -7.64 -11.12
N LEU A 380 -35.45 -7.31 -12.06
CA LEU A 380 -34.57 -6.15 -11.96
C LEU A 380 -35.37 -4.83 -11.89
N ALA A 381 -36.30 -4.61 -12.84
CA ALA A 381 -37.12 -3.41 -12.89
C ALA A 381 -37.95 -3.22 -11.62
N ALA A 382 -38.57 -4.30 -11.12
CA ALA A 382 -39.30 -4.29 -9.86
C ALA A 382 -38.39 -3.98 -8.66
N ALA A 383 -37.16 -4.50 -8.66
CA ALA A 383 -36.20 -4.27 -7.61
C ALA A 383 -35.70 -2.81 -7.60
N TRP A 384 -35.43 -2.24 -8.76
CA TRP A 384 -34.97 -0.85 -8.90
C TRP A 384 -36.10 0.18 -8.76
N GLY A 385 -37.35 -0.25 -8.94
CA GLY A 385 -38.52 0.63 -8.88
C GLY A 385 -38.65 1.52 -10.12
N GLU A 386 -38.00 1.16 -11.22
CA GLU A 386 -38.04 1.90 -12.49
C GLU A 386 -38.07 0.94 -13.68
N PRO A 387 -38.70 1.32 -14.81
CA PRO A 387 -38.69 0.50 -16.02
C PRO A 387 -37.27 0.29 -16.56
N VAL A 388 -36.94 -0.95 -16.93
CA VAL A 388 -35.70 -1.26 -17.64
C VAL A 388 -36.05 -1.80 -19.03
N ALA A 389 -35.70 -1.04 -20.07
CA ALA A 389 -36.10 -1.34 -21.45
C ALA A 389 -35.42 -2.61 -21.98
N SER A 390 -34.13 -2.78 -21.70
CA SER A 390 -33.35 -3.95 -22.10
C SER A 390 -32.09 -4.08 -21.23
N TRP A 391 -31.45 -5.25 -21.26
CA TRP A 391 -30.15 -5.44 -20.62
C TRP A 391 -29.04 -4.54 -21.20
N ASP A 392 -29.15 -4.20 -22.49
CA ASP A 392 -28.14 -3.39 -23.19
C ASP A 392 -28.29 -1.90 -22.92
N ALA A 393 -29.48 -1.47 -22.49
CA ALA A 393 -29.75 -0.09 -22.06
C ALA A 393 -29.27 0.21 -20.62
N LEU A 394 -28.86 -0.82 -19.86
CA LEU A 394 -28.41 -0.63 -18.47
C LEU A 394 -27.04 0.02 -18.42
N GLU A 395 -26.93 1.03 -17.55
CA GLU A 395 -25.72 1.80 -17.31
C GLU A 395 -25.38 1.80 -15.82
N PRO A 396 -24.09 1.82 -15.44
CA PRO A 396 -23.69 2.14 -14.08
C PRO A 396 -24.24 3.52 -13.65
N PRO A 397 -24.73 3.70 -12.42
CA PRO A 397 -25.12 5.01 -11.92
C PRO A 397 -23.91 5.95 -11.74
N ASP A 398 -24.05 7.24 -12.09
CA ASP A 398 -22.96 8.23 -12.04
C ASP A 398 -22.40 8.54 -10.63
N GLY A 399 -23.18 8.26 -9.60
CA GLY A 399 -22.82 8.59 -8.22
C GLY A 399 -23.98 8.53 -7.25
N PRO A 400 -23.70 8.70 -5.95
CA PRO A 400 -24.72 8.71 -4.92
C PRO A 400 -25.58 9.97 -5.03
N ARG A 401 -26.88 9.84 -4.75
CA ARG A 401 -27.84 10.93 -4.58
C ARG A 401 -28.21 11.03 -3.11
N SER A 402 -28.07 12.22 -2.52
CA SER A 402 -28.51 12.45 -1.15
C SER A 402 -30.03 12.60 -1.08
N ASP A 403 -30.68 11.87 -0.18
CA ASP A 403 -32.05 12.17 0.25
C ASP A 403 -32.03 12.91 1.61
N PRO A 404 -33.18 13.25 2.23
CA PRO A 404 -33.22 13.91 3.54
C PRO A 404 -32.57 13.11 4.69
N SER A 405 -32.33 11.80 4.52
CA SER A 405 -31.57 10.99 5.47
C SER A 405 -30.05 11.10 5.31
N GLY A 406 -29.58 11.77 4.24
CA GLY A 406 -28.16 11.88 3.92
C GLY A 406 -27.57 10.63 3.25
N LEU A 407 -28.43 9.70 2.82
CA LEU A 407 -28.05 8.42 2.21
C LEU A 407 -28.68 8.27 0.83
N ASP A 408 -27.97 7.62 -0.09
CA ASP A 408 -28.56 7.13 -1.33
C ASP A 408 -29.27 5.79 -1.06
N ARG A 409 -30.59 5.79 -1.16
CA ARG A 409 -31.41 4.60 -0.89
C ARG A 409 -31.81 3.82 -2.14
N ARG A 410 -31.36 4.24 -3.32
CA ARG A 410 -31.69 3.55 -4.58
C ARG A 410 -31.08 2.17 -4.59
N ARG A 411 -31.87 1.17 -4.96
CA ARG A 411 -31.36 -0.20 -5.09
C ARG A 411 -30.36 -0.35 -6.24
N SER A 412 -30.53 0.44 -7.31
CA SER A 412 -29.55 0.53 -8.41
C SER A 412 -28.18 1.00 -7.93
N TRP A 413 -28.13 1.97 -7.01
CA TRP A 413 -26.89 2.42 -6.37
C TRP A 413 -26.27 1.33 -5.48
N SER A 414 -27.09 0.68 -4.65
CA SER A 414 -26.61 -0.42 -3.81
C SER A 414 -26.05 -1.58 -4.65
N ASP A 415 -26.74 -1.98 -5.72
CA ASP A 415 -26.26 -3.00 -6.66
C ASP A 415 -24.93 -2.59 -7.29
N PHE A 416 -24.80 -1.34 -7.74
CA PHE A 416 -23.55 -0.80 -8.27
C PHE A 416 -22.39 -0.93 -7.27
N MET A 417 -22.56 -0.46 -6.03
CA MET A 417 -21.48 -0.49 -5.03
C MET A 417 -21.07 -1.93 -4.67
N HIS A 418 -22.00 -2.87 -4.59
CA HIS A 418 -21.68 -4.28 -4.34
C HIS A 418 -21.00 -4.96 -5.53
N TRP A 419 -21.37 -4.60 -6.76
CA TRP A 419 -20.65 -5.06 -7.95
C TRP A 419 -19.22 -4.51 -7.96
N TYR A 420 -19.08 -3.20 -7.74
CA TYR A 420 -17.80 -2.50 -7.81
C TYR A 420 -16.82 -2.98 -6.74
N ALA A 421 -17.24 -3.02 -5.46
CA ALA A 421 -16.42 -3.55 -4.38
C ALA A 421 -16.12 -5.05 -4.56
N GLY A 422 -17.11 -5.83 -5.01
CA GLY A 422 -16.94 -7.26 -5.28
C GLY A 422 -15.99 -7.55 -6.44
N TRP A 423 -15.94 -6.67 -7.45
CA TRP A 423 -14.99 -6.77 -8.56
C TRP A 423 -13.55 -6.58 -8.05
N LEU A 424 -13.28 -5.53 -7.26
CA LEU A 424 -11.97 -5.31 -6.62
C LEU A 424 -11.51 -6.51 -5.80
N GLU A 425 -12.38 -7.00 -4.91
CA GLU A 425 -12.07 -8.20 -4.09
C GLU A 425 -11.76 -9.40 -4.99
N SER A 426 -12.58 -9.67 -6.02
CA SER A 426 -12.40 -10.83 -6.88
C SER A 426 -11.09 -10.80 -7.67
N VAL A 427 -10.67 -9.62 -8.11
CA VAL A 427 -9.45 -9.42 -8.88
C VAL A 427 -8.22 -9.53 -7.97
N SER A 428 -8.26 -8.95 -6.78
CA SER A 428 -7.19 -9.10 -5.78
C SER A 428 -7.06 -10.55 -5.28
N GLU A 429 -8.16 -11.25 -5.04
CA GLU A 429 -8.13 -12.68 -4.66
C GLU A 429 -7.55 -13.55 -5.78
N ARG A 430 -7.84 -13.20 -7.04
CA ARG A 430 -7.30 -13.90 -8.20
C ARG A 430 -5.78 -13.75 -8.30
N SER A 431 -5.24 -12.54 -8.15
CA SER A 431 -3.79 -12.32 -8.16
C SER A 431 -3.08 -13.00 -6.98
N LEU A 432 -3.68 -12.96 -5.79
CA LEU A 432 -3.19 -13.70 -4.61
C LEU A 432 -3.15 -15.21 -4.85
N ARG A 433 -4.19 -15.80 -5.43
CA ARG A 433 -4.19 -17.24 -5.80
C ARG A 433 -3.10 -17.58 -6.80
N VAL A 434 -2.91 -16.74 -7.81
CA VAL A 434 -1.85 -16.93 -8.81
C VAL A 434 -0.48 -16.88 -8.16
N ALA A 435 -0.19 -15.86 -7.35
CA ALA A 435 1.07 -15.74 -6.62
C ALA A 435 1.29 -16.92 -5.66
N ARG A 436 0.28 -17.27 -4.85
CA ARG A 436 0.34 -18.38 -3.88
C ARG A 436 0.60 -19.72 -4.57
N SER A 437 0.11 -19.92 -5.80
CA SER A 437 0.43 -21.14 -6.58
C SER A 437 1.91 -21.29 -6.95
N LYS A 438 2.70 -20.22 -6.80
CA LYS A 438 4.11 -20.16 -7.17
C LYS A 438 5.06 -20.03 -6.00
N THR A 439 4.58 -19.66 -4.81
CA THR A 439 5.46 -19.48 -3.64
C THR A 439 4.79 -19.84 -2.33
N ARG A 440 5.59 -20.33 -1.38
CA ARG A 440 5.20 -20.53 0.03
C ARG A 440 5.59 -19.35 0.93
N LYS A 441 6.36 -18.40 0.41
CA LYS A 441 6.80 -17.21 1.16
C LYS A 441 5.60 -16.29 1.49
N PRO A 442 5.72 -15.41 2.49
CA PRO A 442 4.69 -14.44 2.79
C PRO A 442 4.26 -13.62 1.57
N LEU A 443 2.95 -13.45 1.41
CA LEU A 443 2.36 -12.55 0.42
C LEU A 443 1.81 -11.31 1.12
N ALA A 444 1.90 -10.17 0.45
CA ALA A 444 1.37 -8.93 0.95
C ALA A 444 0.55 -8.19 -0.09
N LEU A 445 -0.42 -7.43 0.42
CA LEU A 445 -1.13 -6.40 -0.30
C LEU A 445 -0.85 -5.06 0.36
N MET A 446 -0.75 -4.02 -0.45
CA MET A 446 -0.57 -2.66 0.03
C MET A 446 -1.91 -1.95 0.11
N LEU A 447 -2.13 -1.20 1.19
CA LEU A 447 -3.32 -0.38 1.41
C LEU A 447 -2.94 1.06 1.64
N GLY A 448 -3.66 1.92 0.97
CA GLY A 448 -3.37 3.33 0.90
C GLY A 448 -4.25 4.23 1.74
N GLY A 449 -3.68 5.30 2.26
CA GLY A 449 -4.39 6.53 2.61
C GLY A 449 -5.40 6.46 3.78
N PRO A 450 -6.29 7.46 3.93
CA PRO A 450 -6.97 7.79 5.20
C PRO A 450 -7.93 6.76 5.80
N LYS A 451 -8.21 5.68 5.08
CA LYS A 451 -9.16 4.63 5.49
C LYS A 451 -10.56 5.10 5.83
N ILE A 452 -11.09 6.04 5.04
CA ILE A 452 -12.43 6.59 5.24
C ILE A 452 -13.34 6.45 4.02
N GLY A 453 -12.91 5.75 2.96
CA GLY A 453 -13.75 5.60 1.77
C GLY A 453 -13.60 6.71 0.72
N LEU A 454 -12.60 7.61 0.79
CA LEU A 454 -12.53 8.85 -0.03
C LEU A 454 -12.80 8.67 -1.54
N ASN A 455 -13.40 9.71 -2.15
CA ASN A 455 -13.69 9.92 -3.58
C ASN A 455 -14.58 8.88 -4.29
N GLN A 456 -14.45 7.59 -3.96
CA GLN A 456 -15.11 6.47 -4.63
C GLN A 456 -15.91 5.59 -3.66
N GLY A 457 -15.98 5.94 -2.36
CA GLY A 457 -16.75 5.23 -1.34
C GLY A 457 -16.10 3.91 -0.87
N VAL A 458 -15.48 3.16 -1.79
CA VAL A 458 -14.82 1.88 -1.52
C VAL A 458 -13.37 2.07 -1.13
N CYS A 459 -12.68 3.06 -1.70
CA CYS A 459 -11.25 3.21 -1.55
C CYS A 459 -10.86 3.37 -0.07
N GLN A 460 -9.90 2.56 0.39
CA GLN A 460 -9.19 2.73 1.65
C GLN A 460 -9.99 2.31 2.91
N GLY A 461 -11.33 2.37 2.91
CA GLY A 461 -12.14 2.11 4.11
C GLY A 461 -12.35 0.63 4.46
N ASN A 462 -12.17 -0.29 3.51
CA ASN A 462 -12.53 -1.71 3.55
C ASN A 462 -11.40 -2.62 4.07
N ILE A 463 -10.81 -2.27 5.22
CA ILE A 463 -9.66 -2.97 5.80
C ILE A 463 -10.01 -4.40 6.23
N GLY A 464 -11.12 -4.61 6.93
CA GLY A 464 -11.54 -5.94 7.40
C GLY A 464 -11.76 -6.93 6.26
N PRO A 465 -12.53 -6.59 5.20
CA PRO A 465 -12.64 -7.44 4.01
C PRO A 465 -11.29 -7.82 3.38
N ILE A 466 -10.37 -6.87 3.25
CA ILE A 466 -9.06 -7.10 2.61
C ILE A 466 -8.17 -7.99 3.48
N ALA A 467 -8.10 -7.73 4.79
CA ALA A 467 -7.37 -8.57 5.73
C ALA A 467 -7.96 -9.99 5.80
N ARG A 468 -9.29 -10.13 5.75
CA ARG A 468 -9.98 -11.44 5.70
C ARG A 468 -9.63 -12.22 4.44
N MET A 469 -9.64 -11.57 3.28
CA MET A 469 -9.24 -12.18 2.01
C MET A 469 -7.77 -12.62 2.07
N LEU A 470 -6.88 -11.73 2.51
CA LEU A 470 -5.45 -12.00 2.59
C LEU A 470 -5.11 -13.14 3.56
N GLY A 471 -5.80 -13.24 4.70
CA GLY A 471 -5.63 -14.31 5.68
C GLY A 471 -5.89 -15.72 5.14
N ARG A 472 -6.73 -15.87 4.12
CA ARG A 472 -6.95 -17.17 3.43
C ARG A 472 -5.73 -17.63 2.63
N HIS A 473 -4.78 -16.73 2.39
CA HIS A 473 -3.56 -16.99 1.62
C HIS A 473 -2.30 -16.97 2.49
N GLY A 474 -2.42 -17.21 3.80
CA GLY A 474 -1.29 -17.24 4.74
C GLY A 474 -0.13 -18.17 4.32
N PRO A 475 1.12 -17.91 4.75
CA PRO A 475 1.55 -16.76 5.55
C PRO A 475 1.41 -15.45 4.77
N ALA A 476 0.96 -14.38 5.41
CA ALA A 476 0.69 -13.12 4.74
C ALA A 476 0.78 -11.93 5.69
N PHE A 477 0.98 -10.74 5.14
CA PHE A 477 0.99 -9.49 5.90
C PHE A 477 0.36 -8.35 5.12
N LEU A 478 -0.28 -7.43 5.82
CA LEU A 478 -0.86 -6.24 5.21
C LEU A 478 0.12 -5.07 5.30
N SER A 479 0.45 -4.43 4.18
CA SER A 479 1.27 -3.21 4.14
C SER A 479 0.36 -2.00 4.18
N ASP A 480 0.46 -1.21 5.24
CA ASP A 480 -0.47 -0.15 5.57
C ASP A 480 0.20 1.22 5.47
N THR A 481 -0.11 1.96 4.41
CA THR A 481 0.34 3.34 4.22
C THR A 481 -0.65 4.27 4.93
N ASP A 482 -0.14 5.08 5.88
CA ASP A 482 -0.86 5.95 6.84
C ASP A 482 -0.55 5.63 8.32
N SER A 483 0.66 5.15 8.59
CA SER A 483 1.12 4.79 9.94
C SER A 483 1.23 5.95 10.92
N GLN A 484 1.30 7.18 10.41
CA GLN A 484 1.30 8.38 11.22
C GLN A 484 -0.03 8.61 11.96
N THR A 485 -1.12 7.91 11.59
CA THR A 485 -2.36 8.00 12.34
C THR A 485 -2.60 6.79 13.24
N LEU A 486 -2.89 7.08 14.52
CA LEU A 486 -3.14 6.03 15.50
C LEU A 486 -4.43 5.27 15.17
N PHE A 487 -5.44 5.98 14.63
CA PHE A 487 -6.66 5.38 14.09
C PHE A 487 -6.35 4.30 13.05
N SER A 488 -5.54 4.65 12.04
CA SER A 488 -5.18 3.75 10.95
C SER A 488 -4.47 2.52 11.48
N CYS A 489 -3.46 2.69 12.32
CA CYS A 489 -2.72 1.55 12.88
C CYS A 489 -3.61 0.65 13.75
N ARG A 490 -4.52 1.22 14.55
CA ARG A 490 -5.44 0.47 15.41
C ARG A 490 -6.47 -0.31 14.61
N TYR A 491 -7.00 0.28 13.55
CA TYR A 491 -7.94 -0.35 12.64
C TYR A 491 -7.30 -1.54 11.92
N THR A 492 -6.14 -1.33 11.30
CA THR A 492 -5.46 -2.41 10.58
C THR A 492 -4.95 -3.48 11.51
N ARG A 493 -4.35 -3.14 12.65
CA ARG A 493 -3.86 -4.14 13.60
C ARG A 493 -4.98 -5.03 14.12
N ALA A 494 -6.15 -4.46 14.42
CA ALA A 494 -7.31 -5.23 14.86
C ALA A 494 -7.76 -6.22 13.77
N ALA A 495 -7.84 -5.78 12.51
CA ALA A 495 -8.15 -6.64 11.37
C ALA A 495 -7.10 -7.73 11.16
N CYS A 496 -5.81 -7.37 11.12
CA CYS A 496 -4.69 -8.31 10.97
C CYS A 496 -4.70 -9.37 12.06
N SER A 497 -4.90 -8.96 13.33
CA SER A 497 -4.99 -9.92 14.43
C SER A 497 -6.22 -10.82 14.35
N GLN A 498 -7.37 -10.30 13.89
CA GLN A 498 -8.60 -11.10 13.77
C GLN A 498 -8.48 -12.17 12.67
N TYR A 499 -7.77 -11.86 11.58
CA TYR A 499 -7.64 -12.75 10.43
C TYR A 499 -6.29 -13.47 10.33
N GLY A 500 -5.45 -13.39 11.37
CA GLY A 500 -4.23 -14.18 11.49
C GLY A 500 -3.12 -13.81 10.49
N ILE A 501 -2.98 -12.52 10.20
CA ILE A 501 -1.91 -11.98 9.35
C ILE A 501 -1.07 -10.96 10.10
N ASP A 502 0.14 -10.72 9.61
CA ASP A 502 1.03 -9.71 10.18
C ASP A 502 0.69 -8.30 9.66
N LEU A 503 1.21 -7.28 10.34
CA LEU A 503 1.06 -5.88 9.95
C LEU A 503 2.43 -5.27 9.63
N MET A 504 2.55 -4.66 8.46
CA MET A 504 3.60 -3.71 8.12
C MET A 504 2.99 -2.31 8.11
N VAL A 505 3.62 -1.37 8.82
CA VAL A 505 3.19 0.03 8.81
C VAL A 505 4.19 0.89 8.06
N GLU A 506 3.67 1.81 7.27
CA GLU A 506 4.41 2.68 6.35
C GLU A 506 3.91 4.12 6.50
N HIS A 507 4.84 5.08 6.59
CA HIS A 507 4.48 6.50 6.62
C HIS A 507 4.08 6.97 5.21
N VAL A 508 3.28 8.02 5.10
CA VAL A 508 2.99 8.62 3.78
C VAL A 508 4.26 9.26 3.19
N GLY A 509 4.48 9.06 1.89
CA GLY A 509 5.61 9.62 1.12
C GLY A 509 5.37 11.07 0.64
N PRO A 510 6.30 11.63 -0.16
CA PRO A 510 6.13 12.94 -0.79
C PRO A 510 4.82 13.08 -1.61
N PRO A 511 4.22 14.28 -1.70
CA PRO A 511 4.67 15.57 -1.15
C PRO A 511 4.31 15.80 0.33
N TYR A 512 3.61 14.86 0.99
CA TYR A 512 3.09 15.03 2.36
C TYR A 512 4.09 14.58 3.45
N LEU A 513 5.38 14.57 3.12
CA LEU A 513 6.47 14.15 4.01
C LEU A 513 6.71 15.21 5.08
N GLN A 514 6.48 14.86 6.36
CA GLN A 514 6.65 15.77 7.49
C GLN A 514 7.38 15.08 8.64
N ALA A 515 8.19 15.85 9.38
CA ALA A 515 8.99 15.32 10.48
C ALA A 515 8.13 14.71 11.60
N PHE A 516 7.01 15.36 11.92
CA PHE A 516 6.11 14.88 12.96
C PHE A 516 5.47 13.52 12.60
N HIS A 517 5.18 13.27 11.32
CA HIS A 517 4.64 11.98 10.86
C HIS A 517 5.60 10.82 11.12
N GLN A 518 6.91 11.07 11.09
CA GLN A 518 7.92 10.03 11.32
C GLN A 518 7.95 9.63 12.79
N VAL A 519 7.84 10.61 13.68
CA VAL A 519 7.75 10.42 15.13
C VAL A 519 6.48 9.65 15.49
N ASN A 520 5.33 10.07 14.96
CA ASN A 520 4.07 9.37 15.17
C ASN A 520 4.10 7.95 14.60
N THR A 521 4.77 7.73 13.47
CA THR A 521 4.94 6.38 12.91
C THR A 521 5.65 5.44 13.88
N VAL A 522 6.73 5.89 14.53
CA VAL A 522 7.42 5.09 15.56
C VAL A 522 6.51 4.82 16.75
N HIS A 523 5.86 5.86 17.29
CA HIS A 523 4.93 5.72 18.41
C HIS A 523 3.81 4.74 18.08
N ASN A 524 3.16 4.88 16.94
CA ASN A 524 2.03 4.06 16.53
C ASN A 524 2.44 2.62 16.21
N ALA A 525 3.60 2.41 15.56
CA ALA A 525 4.14 1.08 15.27
C ALA A 525 4.35 0.27 16.56
N ILE A 526 4.90 0.91 17.60
CA ILE A 526 5.13 0.29 18.91
C ILE A 526 3.80 0.14 19.65
N ALA A 527 3.00 1.20 19.75
CA ALA A 527 1.76 1.22 20.52
C ALA A 527 0.71 0.22 20.01
N CYS A 528 0.69 -0.05 18.71
CA CYS A 528 -0.24 -1.00 18.09
C CYS A 528 0.34 -2.42 17.99
N GLY A 529 1.66 -2.60 18.13
CA GLY A 529 2.28 -3.89 17.85
C GLY A 529 2.22 -4.22 16.37
N SER A 530 2.66 -3.29 15.53
CA SER A 530 3.05 -3.63 14.15
C SER A 530 4.10 -4.73 14.18
N ASP A 531 4.21 -5.56 13.14
CA ASP A 531 5.24 -6.58 12.99
C ASP A 531 6.45 -6.04 12.19
N PHE A 532 6.19 -5.12 11.25
CA PHE A 532 7.20 -4.49 10.40
C PHE A 532 7.00 -2.98 10.32
N VAL A 533 8.09 -2.24 10.08
CA VAL A 533 8.07 -0.81 9.76
C VAL A 533 8.78 -0.60 8.43
N HIS A 534 8.17 0.19 7.56
CA HIS A 534 8.63 0.39 6.20
C HIS A 534 8.75 1.88 5.87
N LEU A 535 9.88 2.27 5.28
CA LEU A 535 10.18 3.67 4.94
C LEU A 535 9.89 3.94 3.46
N ALA A 536 8.96 4.85 3.17
CA ALA A 536 8.39 5.15 1.87
C ALA A 536 9.11 6.23 1.05
N THR A 537 10.44 6.29 1.12
CA THR A 537 11.21 7.28 0.34
C THR A 537 12.45 6.66 -0.29
N LEU A 538 12.76 7.14 -1.51
CA LEU A 538 13.94 6.74 -2.27
C LEU A 538 15.02 7.81 -2.23
N GLY A 539 14.70 9.09 -2.45
CA GLY A 539 15.72 10.14 -2.47
C GLY A 539 16.10 10.58 -1.06
N GLU A 540 15.09 10.99 -0.29
CA GLU A 540 15.23 11.69 0.98
C GLU A 540 15.86 10.82 2.09
N LEU A 541 15.72 9.49 2.01
CA LEU A 541 16.35 8.55 2.93
C LEU A 541 17.84 8.39 2.69
N PHE A 542 18.29 8.55 1.44
CA PHE A 542 19.67 8.31 1.02
C PHE A 542 20.48 9.61 0.79
N ASP A 543 19.89 10.76 1.07
CA ASP A 543 20.64 12.02 1.21
C ASP A 543 20.98 12.26 2.69
N PRO A 544 22.26 12.15 3.11
CA PRO A 544 22.66 12.30 4.51
C PRO A 544 22.50 13.75 5.01
N LYS A 545 22.31 14.72 4.12
CA LYS A 545 22.03 16.13 4.45
C LYS A 545 20.53 16.40 4.59
N HIS A 546 19.68 15.50 4.11
CA HIS A 546 18.25 15.67 4.19
C HIS A 546 17.74 15.39 5.61
N TRP A 547 16.80 16.21 6.08
CA TRP A 547 16.26 16.10 7.45
C TRP A 547 15.62 14.73 7.69
N PHE A 548 15.07 14.10 6.65
CA PHE A 548 14.43 12.78 6.71
C PHE A 548 15.44 11.66 7.04
N HIS A 549 16.63 11.67 6.41
CA HIS A 549 17.70 10.76 6.80
C HIS A 549 18.14 11.02 8.24
N ALA A 550 18.35 12.29 8.60
CA ALA A 550 18.81 12.68 9.93
C ALA A 550 17.85 12.23 11.04
N ILE A 551 16.53 12.39 10.86
CA ILE A 551 15.53 11.96 11.83
C ILE A 551 15.46 10.43 11.92
N TRP A 552 15.50 9.71 10.80
CA TRP A 552 15.44 8.24 10.82
C TRP A 552 16.70 7.58 11.38
N ARG A 553 17.87 8.21 11.25
CA ARG A 553 19.07 7.76 11.96
C ARG A 553 18.86 7.71 13.48
N ASP A 554 18.07 8.64 14.01
CA ASP A 554 17.80 8.74 15.44
C ASP A 554 16.62 7.85 15.86
N LEU A 555 15.62 7.67 14.98
CA LEU A 555 14.39 6.90 15.24
C LEU A 555 14.52 5.40 14.97
N ALA A 556 15.29 4.97 13.97
CA ALA A 556 15.43 3.57 13.60
C ALA A 556 15.91 2.65 14.73
N PRO A 557 16.87 3.05 15.60
CA PRO A 557 17.25 2.25 16.76
C PRO A 557 16.09 1.96 17.72
N VAL A 558 15.15 2.89 17.87
CA VAL A 558 13.95 2.72 18.72
C VAL A 558 13.04 1.65 18.16
N VAL A 559 12.76 1.71 16.85
CA VAL A 559 11.92 0.72 16.14
C VAL A 559 12.51 -0.69 16.19
N ARG A 560 13.84 -0.79 16.11
CA ARG A 560 14.56 -2.07 16.15
C ARG A 560 14.59 -2.67 17.56
N ARG A 561 14.73 -1.82 18.58
CA ARG A 561 14.82 -2.21 19.99
C ARG A 561 13.51 -2.80 20.52
N TYR A 562 12.36 -2.20 20.19
CA TYR A 562 11.08 -2.59 20.77
C TYR A 562 10.23 -3.42 19.83
N ARG A 563 9.73 -4.56 20.32
CA ARG A 563 8.84 -5.44 19.56
C ARG A 563 7.65 -5.84 20.40
N THR A 564 6.50 -5.23 20.15
CA THR A 564 5.26 -5.55 20.86
C THR A 564 4.38 -6.49 20.06
N GLY A 565 3.36 -7.02 20.72
CA GLY A 565 2.28 -7.77 20.09
C GLY A 565 0.97 -7.00 20.12
N TYR A 566 -0.05 -7.53 19.47
CA TYR A 566 -1.39 -6.97 19.58
C TYR A 566 -1.95 -7.16 20.99
N VAL A 567 -2.39 -6.06 21.62
CA VAL A 567 -3.17 -6.08 22.86
C VAL A 567 -4.61 -5.70 22.54
N LYS A 568 -5.48 -6.71 22.56
CA LYS A 568 -6.93 -6.54 22.41
C LYS A 568 -7.49 -5.60 23.48
N ARG A 569 -8.40 -4.70 23.09
CA ARG A 569 -9.00 -3.72 23.99
C ARG A 569 -10.42 -4.10 24.37
N ASP A 570 -10.78 -3.76 25.61
CA ASP A 570 -12.14 -3.93 26.12
C ASP A 570 -13.16 -3.00 25.42
N ALA A 571 -12.69 -1.86 24.91
CA ALA A 571 -13.49 -0.92 24.13
C ALA A 571 -13.12 -0.98 22.64
N ALA A 572 -14.11 -0.74 21.79
CA ALA A 572 -13.94 -0.54 20.36
C ALA A 572 -14.72 0.68 19.86
N MET A 573 -14.25 1.26 18.76
CA MET A 573 -15.00 2.22 17.94
C MET A 573 -15.45 1.55 16.64
N PHE A 574 -16.68 1.80 16.22
CA PHE A 574 -17.21 1.28 14.96
C PHE A 574 -16.90 2.24 13.82
N HIS A 575 -16.21 1.75 12.80
CA HIS A 575 -15.97 2.43 11.54
C HIS A 575 -16.61 1.62 10.41
N SER A 576 -17.84 1.98 10.05
CA SER A 576 -18.53 1.32 8.95
C SER A 576 -17.95 1.75 7.61
N TYR A 577 -17.31 0.84 6.88
CA TYR A 577 -16.90 1.10 5.50
C TYR A 577 -18.12 1.08 4.57
N LEU A 578 -19.22 0.43 4.97
CA LEU A 578 -20.45 0.46 4.19
C LEU A 578 -21.08 1.86 4.21
N THR A 579 -20.93 2.62 5.30
CA THR A 579 -21.49 3.97 5.38
C THR A 579 -20.92 4.91 4.31
N SER A 580 -19.63 4.83 3.99
CA SER A 580 -19.03 5.64 2.90
C SER A 580 -19.57 5.28 1.52
N TRP A 581 -20.22 4.13 1.34
CA TRP A 581 -20.82 3.76 0.06
C TRP A 581 -22.11 4.50 -0.23
N TYR A 582 -22.85 4.90 0.81
CA TYR A 582 -24.20 5.45 0.65
C TYR A 582 -24.29 6.93 0.99
N ARG A 583 -23.30 7.50 1.69
CA ARG A 583 -23.24 8.96 1.87
C ARG A 583 -22.89 9.65 0.56
N TRP A 584 -23.46 10.83 0.36
CA TRP A 584 -23.27 11.61 -0.87
C TRP A 584 -21.82 12.08 -1.06
N ASP A 585 -21.10 12.35 0.03
CA ASP A 585 -19.69 12.75 0.05
C ASP A 585 -18.74 11.56 -0.09
N ARG A 586 -19.30 10.34 -0.17
CA ARG A 586 -18.59 9.08 -0.33
C ARG A 586 -17.53 8.88 0.77
N SER A 587 -17.80 9.31 2.00
CA SER A 587 -16.79 9.28 3.07
C SER A 587 -17.39 8.91 4.42
N ASN A 588 -16.60 8.23 5.25
CA ASN A 588 -16.87 8.02 6.67
C ASN A 588 -15.70 8.54 7.51
N GLY A 589 -15.60 9.87 7.60
CA GLY A 589 -14.60 10.55 8.41
C GLY A 589 -14.86 10.52 9.93
N ASP A 590 -15.93 9.87 10.39
CA ASP A 590 -16.45 10.07 11.75
C ASP A 590 -15.48 9.56 12.81
N CYS A 591 -14.99 8.33 12.66
CA CYS A 591 -14.06 7.74 13.61
C CYS A 591 -12.67 8.38 13.53
N VAL A 592 -12.12 8.60 12.32
CA VAL A 592 -10.76 9.14 12.18
C VAL A 592 -10.65 10.53 12.80
N LYS A 593 -11.66 11.39 12.63
CA LYS A 593 -11.64 12.79 13.14
C LYS A 593 -11.74 12.88 14.66
N LEU A 594 -12.26 11.85 15.32
CA LEU A 594 -12.49 11.83 16.77
C LEU A 594 -11.52 10.91 17.52
N TYR A 595 -10.73 10.09 16.83
CA TYR A 595 -9.90 9.08 17.48
C TYR A 595 -8.75 9.72 18.28
N ASP A 596 -7.87 10.49 17.63
CA ASP A 596 -6.75 11.17 18.30
C ASP A 596 -6.32 12.43 17.52
N ALA A 597 -6.24 13.57 18.22
CA ALA A 597 -5.99 14.86 17.58
C ALA A 597 -4.53 15.14 17.25
N SER A 598 -3.57 14.59 18.02
CA SER A 598 -2.12 14.75 17.73
C SER A 598 -1.60 13.67 16.79
N ASN A 599 -2.35 12.58 16.62
CA ASN A 599 -2.03 11.46 15.73
C ASN A 599 -3.08 11.30 14.61
N THR A 600 -3.51 12.40 14.00
CA THR A 600 -4.34 12.38 12.77
C THR A 600 -3.68 13.20 11.66
N LEU A 601 -3.48 12.57 10.50
CA LEU A 601 -2.77 13.12 9.33
C LEU A 601 -3.52 14.34 8.72
N TRP A 602 -4.83 14.41 8.89
CA TRP A 602 -5.67 15.21 7.98
C TRP A 602 -6.18 16.54 8.54
N PHE A 603 -6.23 16.69 9.86
CA PHE A 603 -6.92 17.81 10.52
C PHE A 603 -6.25 18.25 11.82
N TRP A 604 -4.93 18.08 11.92
CA TRP A 604 -4.17 18.38 13.15
C TRP A 604 -4.33 19.85 13.60
N ASP A 605 -4.59 20.76 12.66
CA ASP A 605 -4.80 22.20 12.87
C ASP A 605 -6.15 22.53 13.53
N LYS A 606 -7.09 21.59 13.54
CA LYS A 606 -8.45 21.82 14.03
C LYS A 606 -8.61 21.56 15.53
N GLY A 607 -7.58 20.99 16.18
CA GLY A 607 -7.57 20.73 17.61
C GLY A 607 -8.77 19.90 18.08
N TYR A 608 -9.19 18.90 17.31
CA TYR A 608 -10.34 18.05 17.61
C TYR A 608 -10.20 17.29 18.95
N PRO A 609 -11.28 16.75 19.53
CA PRO A 609 -11.17 15.90 20.71
C PRO A 609 -10.53 14.54 20.38
N SER A 610 -9.96 13.89 21.40
CA SER A 610 -9.27 12.61 21.26
C SER A 610 -9.98 11.48 22.01
N TRP A 611 -11.13 11.04 21.50
CA TRP A 611 -11.97 10.02 22.14
C TRP A 611 -11.22 8.70 22.39
N GLY A 612 -10.22 8.41 21.56
CA GLY A 612 -9.33 7.28 21.77
C GLY A 612 -8.65 7.34 23.15
N ARG A 613 -8.23 8.52 23.62
CA ARG A 613 -7.65 8.70 24.96
C ARG A 613 -8.67 8.40 26.04
N ALA A 614 -9.91 8.92 25.91
CA ALA A 614 -11.03 8.67 26.82
C ALA A 614 -11.31 7.18 27.05
N LEU A 615 -11.19 6.41 25.98
CA LEU A 615 -11.54 4.99 25.93
C LEU A 615 -10.33 4.06 26.16
N GLY A 616 -9.13 4.60 26.41
CA GLY A 616 -7.91 3.79 26.63
C GLY A 616 -7.33 3.19 25.35
N SER A 617 -7.30 3.96 24.26
CA SER A 617 -6.87 3.58 22.91
C SER A 617 -7.61 2.35 22.38
N PRO A 618 -8.93 2.46 22.13
CA PRO A 618 -9.80 1.35 21.76
C PRO A 618 -9.43 0.77 20.40
N ASP A 619 -9.82 -0.48 20.15
CA ASP A 619 -9.72 -1.03 18.79
C ASP A 619 -10.69 -0.31 17.84
N VAL A 620 -10.44 -0.36 16.53
CA VAL A 620 -11.41 0.07 15.51
C VAL A 620 -11.90 -1.17 14.78
N LEU A 621 -13.22 -1.34 14.73
CA LEU A 621 -13.87 -2.48 14.08
C LEU A 621 -14.78 -1.99 12.96
N ASP A 622 -14.90 -2.79 11.92
CA ASP A 622 -15.74 -2.54 10.75
C ASP A 622 -16.83 -3.58 10.62
N ASP A 623 -17.64 -3.45 9.57
CA ASP A 623 -18.79 -4.31 9.31
C ASP A 623 -18.37 -5.79 9.25
N ALA A 624 -17.33 -6.12 8.48
CA ALA A 624 -16.85 -7.50 8.29
C ALA A 624 -16.28 -8.09 9.59
N MET A 625 -15.50 -7.33 10.34
CA MET A 625 -14.97 -7.77 11.63
C MET A 625 -16.10 -8.06 12.63
N ILE A 626 -17.10 -7.18 12.74
CA ILE A 626 -18.24 -7.39 13.63
C ILE A 626 -19.03 -8.64 13.22
N GLU A 627 -19.31 -8.79 11.92
CA GLU A 627 -19.97 -9.97 11.36
C GLU A 627 -19.27 -11.29 11.74
N ASP A 628 -17.94 -11.27 11.76
CA ASP A 628 -17.09 -12.44 11.97
C ASP A 628 -16.62 -12.56 13.44
N GLY A 629 -17.32 -11.93 14.39
CA GLY A 629 -17.14 -12.14 15.83
C GLY A 629 -16.21 -11.15 16.53
N GLY A 630 -15.86 -10.04 15.87
CA GLY A 630 -14.99 -8.99 16.37
C GLY A 630 -15.46 -8.32 17.67
N LEU A 631 -16.68 -8.53 18.16
CA LEU A 631 -17.12 -8.00 19.46
C LEU A 631 -16.85 -8.97 20.64
N ALA A 632 -16.46 -10.21 20.38
CA ALA A 632 -16.25 -11.21 21.44
C ALA A 632 -15.21 -10.72 22.47
N GLY A 633 -15.51 -10.83 23.76
CA GLY A 633 -14.62 -10.41 24.85
C GLY A 633 -14.49 -8.88 25.04
N ARG A 634 -15.15 -8.06 24.21
CA ARG A 634 -15.22 -6.61 24.39
C ARG A 634 -16.44 -6.23 25.23
N LYS A 635 -16.33 -5.11 25.94
CA LYS A 635 -17.33 -4.60 26.89
C LYS A 635 -18.07 -3.38 26.35
N LEU A 636 -17.41 -2.55 25.55
CA LEU A 636 -17.94 -1.29 25.04
C LEU A 636 -17.72 -1.14 23.52
N LEU A 637 -18.75 -0.70 22.80
CA LEU A 637 -18.68 -0.26 21.42
C LEU A 637 -19.20 1.17 21.29
N VAL A 638 -18.42 2.06 20.70
CA VAL A 638 -18.80 3.46 20.44
C VAL A 638 -18.98 3.66 18.93
N ILE A 639 -20.12 4.23 18.53
CA ILE A 639 -20.43 4.56 17.14
C ILE A 639 -20.40 6.08 17.00
N PRO A 640 -19.23 6.66 16.66
CA PRO A 640 -19.16 8.07 16.32
C PRO A 640 -20.02 8.33 15.07
N ASN A 641 -20.70 9.47 15.02
CA ASN A 641 -21.60 9.75 13.92
C ASN A 641 -21.79 11.26 13.70
N THR A 642 -21.41 11.73 12.51
CA THR A 642 -21.66 13.11 12.06
C THR A 642 -22.98 13.25 11.26
N GLY A 643 -23.60 12.12 10.88
CA GLY A 643 -24.79 12.11 10.03
C GLY A 643 -25.57 10.79 10.13
N ALA A 644 -25.68 10.06 9.03
CA ALA A 644 -26.26 8.72 9.02
C ALA A 644 -25.16 7.65 9.03
N THR A 645 -25.31 6.65 9.88
CA THR A 645 -24.45 5.46 9.92
C THR A 645 -25.31 4.25 9.62
N LEU A 646 -24.86 3.40 8.70
CA LEU A 646 -25.54 2.15 8.36
C LEU A 646 -24.54 0.99 8.39
N THR A 647 -25.05 -0.23 8.32
CA THR A 647 -24.23 -1.44 8.24
C THR A 647 -25.02 -2.57 7.58
N SER A 648 -24.45 -3.76 7.49
CA SER A 648 -25.14 -4.94 6.96
C SER A 648 -26.13 -5.54 7.97
N ARG A 649 -27.12 -6.29 7.47
CA ARG A 649 -28.03 -7.08 8.31
C ARG A 649 -27.26 -8.02 9.24
N LYS A 650 -26.22 -8.67 8.74
CA LYS A 650 -25.41 -9.64 9.50
C LYS A 650 -24.67 -8.94 10.65
N ALA A 651 -24.10 -7.76 10.41
CA ALA A 651 -23.43 -6.95 11.44
C ALA A 651 -24.42 -6.47 12.53
N VAL A 652 -25.61 -5.99 12.13
CA VAL A 652 -26.68 -5.61 13.08
C VAL A 652 -27.05 -6.78 13.99
N GLU A 653 -27.25 -7.97 13.43
CA GLU A 653 -27.63 -9.13 14.24
C GLU A 653 -26.50 -9.61 15.15
N ALA A 654 -25.24 -9.52 14.70
CA ALA A 654 -24.07 -9.78 15.56
C ALA A 654 -23.99 -8.78 16.73
N LEU A 655 -24.18 -7.49 16.45
CA LEU A 655 -24.23 -6.43 17.47
C LEU A 655 -25.35 -6.69 18.48
N LYS A 656 -26.58 -6.96 18.03
CA LYS A 656 -27.72 -7.26 18.91
C LYS A 656 -27.45 -8.46 19.81
N ARG A 657 -26.87 -9.54 19.28
CA ARG A 657 -26.50 -10.72 20.08
C ARG A 657 -25.47 -10.36 21.15
N TRP A 658 -24.45 -9.59 20.80
CA TRP A 658 -23.43 -9.15 21.75
C TRP A 658 -24.00 -8.25 22.85
N VAL A 659 -24.86 -7.27 22.52
CA VAL A 659 -25.53 -6.43 23.52
C VAL A 659 -26.41 -7.29 24.43
N ARG A 660 -27.22 -8.21 23.90
CA ARG A 660 -28.03 -9.13 24.73
C ARG A 660 -27.19 -9.96 25.69
N ALA A 661 -25.97 -10.32 25.30
CA ALA A 661 -25.04 -11.09 26.11
C ALA A 661 -24.34 -10.28 27.22
N GLY A 662 -24.46 -8.94 27.22
CA GLY A 662 -23.86 -8.08 28.24
C GLY A 662 -23.08 -6.89 27.69
N GLY A 663 -22.91 -6.78 26.37
CA GLY A 663 -22.21 -5.65 25.76
C GLY A 663 -22.93 -4.31 25.93
N ARG A 664 -22.17 -3.21 25.98
CA ARG A 664 -22.69 -1.85 25.98
C ARG A 664 -22.39 -1.15 24.67
N VAL A 665 -23.40 -0.62 23.99
CA VAL A 665 -23.21 0.20 22.78
C VAL A 665 -23.64 1.65 23.02
N ILE A 666 -22.84 2.59 22.52
CA ILE A 666 -23.12 4.03 22.54
C ILE A 666 -23.16 4.53 21.11
N GLY A 667 -24.21 5.27 20.74
CA GLY A 667 -24.32 5.90 19.44
C GLY A 667 -24.74 7.36 19.52
N PHE A 668 -24.37 8.13 18.51
CA PHE A 668 -24.62 9.57 18.42
C PHE A 668 -25.42 9.91 17.17
N GLY A 669 -26.19 11.00 17.20
CA GLY A 669 -27.00 11.46 16.06
C GLY A 669 -28.25 10.61 15.80
N ARG A 670 -29.27 11.23 15.20
CA ARG A 670 -30.54 10.56 14.85
C ARG A 670 -30.40 9.42 13.85
N GLY A 671 -29.46 9.54 12.91
CA GLY A 671 -29.19 8.56 11.87
C GLY A 671 -28.31 7.37 12.29
N CYS A 672 -27.99 7.22 13.59
CA CYS A 672 -27.14 6.13 14.07
C CYS A 672 -27.82 4.76 13.90
N LEU A 673 -27.31 3.93 12.99
CA LEU A 673 -27.83 2.59 12.69
C LEU A 673 -29.34 2.57 12.43
N GLU A 674 -29.86 3.64 11.84
CA GLU A 674 -31.28 3.76 11.50
C GLU A 674 -31.65 2.91 10.27
N TYR A 675 -30.67 2.71 9.39
CA TYR A 675 -30.79 1.94 8.16
C TYR A 675 -29.84 0.74 8.17
N VAL A 676 -30.25 -0.30 7.46
CA VAL A 676 -29.46 -1.51 7.26
C VAL A 676 -29.53 -1.95 5.80
N ILE A 677 -28.42 -2.50 5.32
CA ILE A 677 -28.35 -3.15 4.00
C ILE A 677 -28.81 -4.59 4.17
N GLU A 678 -29.91 -4.93 3.51
CA GLU A 678 -30.44 -6.29 3.48
C GLU A 678 -29.61 -7.21 2.57
N PRO A 679 -29.73 -8.54 2.71
CA PRO A 679 -29.06 -9.49 1.80
C PRO A 679 -29.45 -9.27 0.33
N ASP A 680 -30.64 -8.74 0.09
CA ASP A 680 -31.14 -8.42 -1.23
C ASP A 680 -30.71 -7.03 -1.72
N ARG A 681 -29.92 -6.29 -0.93
CA ARG A 681 -29.35 -4.95 -1.16
C ARG A 681 -30.32 -3.79 -1.05
N ARG A 682 -31.53 -4.03 -0.54
CA ARG A 682 -32.42 -2.93 -0.15
C ARG A 682 -31.89 -2.26 1.12
N LEU A 683 -32.00 -0.93 1.19
CA LEU A 683 -31.85 -0.19 2.45
C LEU A 683 -33.20 -0.16 3.18
N THR A 684 -33.27 -0.89 4.30
CA THR A 684 -34.48 -0.91 5.14
C THR A 684 -34.27 -0.03 6.37
N ARG A 685 -35.24 0.83 6.67
CA ARG A 685 -35.28 1.58 7.93
C ARG A 685 -35.69 0.62 9.05
N ILE A 686 -34.86 0.50 10.09
CA ILE A 686 -35.07 -0.40 11.22
C ILE A 686 -35.18 0.34 12.56
N GLY A 687 -35.17 1.67 12.52
CA GLY A 687 -35.21 2.54 13.69
C GLY A 687 -33.83 2.78 14.29
N THR A 688 -33.68 3.92 14.97
CA THR A 688 -32.41 4.35 15.59
C THR A 688 -31.82 3.29 16.52
N MET A 689 -30.48 3.17 16.51
CA MET A 689 -29.74 2.12 17.21
C MET A 689 -30.23 0.72 16.85
N ALA A 690 -30.47 0.48 15.55
CA ALA A 690 -30.96 -0.78 15.01
C ALA A 690 -32.27 -1.30 15.66
N GLY A 691 -33.13 -0.38 16.10
CA GLY A 691 -34.41 -0.65 16.77
C GLY A 691 -34.29 -1.12 18.22
N MET A 692 -33.08 -1.16 18.80
CA MET A 692 -32.89 -1.60 20.19
C MET A 692 -33.49 -0.63 21.22
N LEU A 693 -33.75 0.61 20.83
CA LEU A 693 -34.44 1.59 21.67
C LEU A 693 -35.97 1.43 21.68
N ALA A 694 -36.57 0.71 20.71
CA ALA A 694 -38.02 0.61 20.59
C ALA A 694 -38.64 -0.52 21.44
N VAL A 695 -37.83 -1.36 22.08
CA VAL A 695 -38.33 -2.46 22.92
C VAL A 695 -39.11 -1.90 24.10
N ALA A 696 -40.36 -2.34 24.26
CA ALA A 696 -41.22 -1.97 25.38
C ALA A 696 -40.52 -2.30 26.70
N PRO A 697 -40.54 -1.41 27.70
CA PRO A 697 -39.88 -1.67 28.96
C PRO A 697 -40.48 -2.93 29.60
N ALA A 698 -39.62 -3.80 30.15
CA ALA A 698 -40.09 -4.73 31.17
C ALA A 698 -40.78 -3.89 32.25
N GLN A 699 -41.98 -4.31 32.69
CA GLN A 699 -42.83 -3.53 33.60
C GLN A 699 -42.00 -2.85 34.71
N GLY A 700 -41.97 -1.51 34.73
CA GLY A 700 -41.29 -0.71 35.75
C GLY A 700 -39.94 -0.06 35.37
N GLN A 701 -39.38 -0.26 34.17
CA GLN A 701 -38.10 0.37 33.77
C GLN A 701 -38.28 1.44 32.67
N GLY A 702 -38.57 2.68 33.06
CA GLY A 702 -38.54 3.82 32.13
C GLY A 702 -37.13 4.12 31.59
N PRO A 703 -37.01 4.82 30.44
CA PRO A 703 -35.71 5.26 29.94
C PRO A 703 -35.00 6.15 30.96
N VAL A 704 -33.72 5.88 31.22
CA VAL A 704 -32.89 6.75 32.06
C VAL A 704 -32.37 7.87 31.17
N VAL A 705 -32.76 9.11 31.47
CA VAL A 705 -32.19 10.29 30.81
C VAL A 705 -30.84 10.56 31.46
N THR A 706 -29.77 10.40 30.69
CA THR A 706 -28.43 10.82 31.09
C THR A 706 -28.29 12.33 30.85
N PRO A 707 -27.72 13.10 31.81
CA PRO A 707 -27.50 14.52 31.61
C PRO A 707 -26.69 14.79 30.34
N ALA A 708 -26.98 15.89 29.66
CA ALA A 708 -26.14 16.35 28.57
C ALA A 708 -24.74 16.72 29.09
N PRO A 709 -23.66 16.37 28.36
CA PRO A 709 -22.31 16.76 28.74
C PRO A 709 -22.14 18.28 28.57
N GLY A 710 -21.76 19.01 29.63
CA GLY A 710 -21.40 20.44 29.55
C GLY A 710 -22.29 21.44 30.34
N GLY A 711 -23.26 20.99 31.14
CA GLY A 711 -24.13 21.88 31.94
C GLY A 711 -25.42 22.30 31.20
N ARG A 712 -26.37 22.91 31.93
CA ARG A 712 -27.72 23.22 31.45
C ARG A 712 -27.67 24.16 30.23
N GLY A 713 -27.80 23.62 29.01
CA GLY A 713 -28.06 24.41 27.80
C GLY A 713 -27.37 23.95 26.51
N GLN A 714 -26.39 23.05 26.56
CA GLN A 714 -25.71 22.56 25.34
C GLN A 714 -25.87 21.04 25.21
N GLY A 715 -26.75 20.62 24.29
CA GLY A 715 -27.01 19.22 23.94
C GLY A 715 -28.25 18.60 24.58
N GLY A 716 -28.93 17.73 23.85
CA GLY A 716 -29.99 16.87 24.35
C GLY A 716 -29.43 15.79 25.27
N GLY A 717 -30.09 15.54 26.41
CA GLY A 717 -29.73 14.42 27.29
C GLY A 717 -29.74 13.08 26.53
N GLY A 718 -28.82 12.18 26.89
CA GLY A 718 -28.76 10.86 26.26
C GLY A 718 -29.83 9.92 26.80
N ILE A 719 -30.32 9.00 25.98
CA ILE A 719 -31.28 7.98 26.36
C ILE A 719 -30.54 6.66 26.59
N GLU A 720 -30.61 6.11 27.80
CA GLU A 720 -30.11 4.79 28.12
C GLU A 720 -31.24 3.79 28.31
N ARG A 721 -31.11 2.59 27.70
CA ARG A 721 -32.03 1.46 27.87
C ARG A 721 -31.27 0.14 28.01
N ARG A 722 -31.81 -0.78 28.81
CA ARG A 722 -31.35 -2.17 28.86
C ARG A 722 -31.82 -2.94 27.62
N TYR A 723 -30.98 -3.85 27.15
CA TYR A 723 -31.29 -4.75 26.03
C TYR A 723 -30.67 -6.13 26.30
N GLY A 724 -31.48 -7.06 26.83
CA GLY A 724 -30.95 -8.30 27.43
C GLY A 724 -30.11 -7.98 28.66
N LYS A 725 -28.91 -8.58 28.77
CA LYS A 725 -27.97 -8.33 29.87
C LYS A 725 -27.14 -7.05 29.70
N GLY A 726 -27.11 -6.49 28.49
CA GLY A 726 -26.37 -5.28 28.18
C GLY A 726 -27.24 -4.03 28.08
N SER A 727 -26.71 -3.00 27.43
CA SER A 727 -27.33 -1.68 27.39
C SER A 727 -27.02 -0.92 26.10
N VAL A 728 -27.95 -0.06 25.70
CA VAL A 728 -27.86 0.84 24.56
C VAL A 728 -27.98 2.27 25.08
N VAL A 729 -27.00 3.11 24.75
CA VAL A 729 -27.00 4.55 25.05
C VAL A 729 -27.03 5.31 23.73
N TRP A 730 -27.90 6.29 23.64
CA TRP A 730 -28.05 7.10 22.43
C TRP A 730 -28.11 8.58 22.76
N TYR A 731 -27.26 9.36 22.11
CA TYR A 731 -27.30 10.81 22.13
C TYR A 731 -27.92 11.30 20.82
N PRO A 732 -29.00 12.11 20.87
CA PRO A 732 -29.72 12.53 19.66
C PRO A 732 -28.90 13.48 18.78
N ASP A 733 -27.95 14.20 19.37
CA ASP A 733 -27.09 15.15 18.66
C ASP A 733 -26.00 14.43 17.89
N ALA A 734 -25.81 14.82 16.63
CA ALA A 734 -24.67 14.40 15.84
C ALA A 734 -23.39 15.03 16.40
N VAL A 735 -22.28 14.32 16.26
CA VAL A 735 -21.00 14.76 16.80
C VAL A 735 -20.21 15.42 15.68
N ASP A 736 -20.30 16.74 15.59
CA ASP A 736 -19.33 17.52 14.81
C ASP A 736 -18.00 17.58 15.59
N PRO A 737 -16.87 17.09 15.05
CA PRO A 737 -15.57 17.12 15.73
C PRO A 737 -15.12 18.52 16.19
N GLY A 738 -15.57 19.59 15.51
CA GLY A 738 -15.27 20.97 15.92
C GLY A 738 -16.11 21.48 17.10
N SER A 739 -17.18 20.77 17.47
CA SER A 739 -18.16 21.27 18.43
C SER A 739 -17.71 21.17 19.90
N PRO A 740 -18.19 22.08 20.78
CA PRO A 740 -18.05 21.92 22.23
C PRO A 740 -18.61 20.58 22.74
N PHE A 741 -19.69 20.09 22.12
CA PHE A 741 -20.31 18.80 22.45
C PHE A 741 -19.32 17.63 22.26
N ALA A 742 -18.59 17.59 21.15
CA ALA A 742 -17.60 16.54 20.90
C ALA A 742 -16.47 16.53 21.95
N ARG A 743 -16.05 17.71 22.43
CA ARG A 743 -15.08 17.84 23.54
C ARG A 743 -15.67 17.38 24.86
N ALA A 744 -16.90 17.80 25.18
CA ALA A 744 -17.59 17.42 26.41
C ALA A 744 -17.85 15.90 26.47
N CYS A 745 -17.98 15.24 25.31
CA CYS A 745 -18.07 13.78 25.21
C CYS A 745 -16.83 13.05 25.73
N MET A 746 -15.66 13.68 25.86
CA MET A 746 -14.46 13.02 26.40
C MET A 746 -14.68 12.47 27.81
N GLN A 747 -15.17 13.32 28.72
CA GLN A 747 -15.47 12.91 30.10
C GLN A 747 -16.60 11.87 30.12
N LEU A 748 -17.64 12.12 29.33
CA LEU A 748 -18.77 11.21 29.20
C LEU A 748 -18.31 9.81 28.77
N LEU A 749 -17.48 9.71 27.74
CA LEU A 749 -16.98 8.41 27.25
C LEU A 749 -16.10 7.71 28.29
N ALA A 750 -15.30 8.46 29.06
CA ALA A 750 -14.53 7.90 30.17
C ALA A 750 -15.46 7.31 31.26
N ASP A 751 -16.51 8.04 31.66
CA ASP A 751 -17.49 7.56 32.64
C ASP A 751 -18.24 6.32 32.14
N GLN A 752 -18.56 6.30 30.84
CA GLN A 752 -19.23 5.18 30.20
C GLN A 752 -18.32 3.95 30.07
N ALA A 753 -17.03 4.16 29.83
CA ALA A 753 -16.02 3.11 29.87
C ALA A 753 -15.93 2.49 31.27
N ASP A 754 -15.90 3.32 32.32
CA ASP A 754 -15.89 2.83 33.71
C ASP A 754 -17.16 2.05 34.06
N ARG A 755 -18.34 2.55 33.66
CA ARG A 755 -19.63 1.83 33.85
C ARG A 755 -19.68 0.49 33.11
N ALA A 756 -19.06 0.40 31.93
CA ALA A 756 -18.92 -0.84 31.19
C ALA A 756 -17.84 -1.78 31.75
N GLY A 757 -17.07 -1.33 32.76
CA GLY A 757 -15.94 -2.06 33.31
C GLY A 757 -14.78 -2.19 32.31
N VAL A 758 -14.65 -1.26 31.36
CA VAL A 758 -13.54 -1.22 30.41
C VAL A 758 -12.25 -1.02 31.18
N ARG A 759 -11.32 -1.97 31.01
CA ARG A 759 -10.00 -1.87 31.61
C ARG A 759 -9.16 -0.83 30.87
N ARG A 760 -8.78 0.23 31.58
CA ARG A 760 -7.83 1.25 31.12
C ARG A 760 -6.48 0.98 31.77
N TRP A 761 -5.56 0.41 31.00
CA TRP A 761 -4.24 -0.04 31.48
C TRP A 761 -3.36 1.05 32.07
N CYS A 762 -3.61 2.30 31.67
CA CYS A 762 -2.88 3.47 32.10
C CYS A 762 -3.76 4.72 31.97
N ARG A 763 -3.45 5.75 32.76
CA ARG A 763 -4.08 7.08 32.70
C ARG A 763 -3.01 8.16 32.87
N ILE A 764 -3.33 9.35 32.40
CA ILE A 764 -2.49 10.54 32.47
C ILE A 764 -3.31 11.69 33.04
N GLU A 765 -2.71 12.48 33.92
CA GLU A 765 -3.31 13.65 34.56
C GLU A 765 -2.33 14.84 34.53
N PRO A 766 -2.79 16.10 34.49
CA PRO A 766 -4.19 16.50 34.36
C PRO A 766 -4.68 16.45 32.90
N GLY A 767 -5.93 16.00 32.73
CA GLY A 767 -6.67 16.13 31.47
C GLY A 767 -6.33 15.10 30.39
N TRP A 768 -6.58 15.47 29.13
CA TRP A 768 -6.46 14.61 27.94
C TRP A 768 -5.43 15.13 26.94
N ASP A 769 -4.52 15.99 27.41
CA ASP A 769 -3.66 16.83 26.60
C ASP A 769 -2.46 16.08 26.01
N ALA A 770 -2.08 14.96 26.63
CA ALA A 770 -1.09 14.01 26.15
C ALA A 770 -1.71 12.60 26.09
N ASN A 771 -1.06 11.66 25.40
CA ASN A 771 -1.53 10.28 25.29
C ASN A 771 -0.55 9.31 25.96
N LEU A 772 -1.07 8.36 26.73
CA LEU A 772 -0.30 7.27 27.31
C LEU A 772 -0.95 5.95 26.90
N ILE A 773 -0.21 5.14 26.14
CA ILE A 773 -0.73 3.95 25.47
C ILE A 773 0.04 2.72 25.96
N TYR A 774 -0.66 1.77 26.57
CA TYR A 774 -0.07 0.47 26.91
C TYR A 774 0.11 -0.39 25.65
N ALA A 775 1.35 -0.68 25.28
CA ALA A 775 1.70 -1.40 24.06
C ALA A 775 1.78 -2.93 24.24
N GLY A 776 1.63 -3.43 25.46
CA GLY A 776 1.81 -4.85 25.78
C GLY A 776 3.20 -5.15 26.34
N PRO A 777 3.50 -6.42 26.63
CA PRO A 777 4.86 -6.83 26.92
C PRO A 777 5.73 -6.74 25.66
N ASP A 778 6.94 -6.25 25.82
CA ASP A 778 7.98 -6.32 24.80
C ASP A 778 8.43 -7.78 24.63
N LYS A 779 8.41 -8.28 23.39
CA LYS A 779 8.76 -9.65 23.02
C LYS A 779 10.24 -9.95 23.26
N VAL A 780 11.10 -8.94 23.36
CA VAL A 780 12.54 -9.11 23.57
C VAL A 780 12.86 -9.18 25.06
N THR A 781 12.40 -8.20 25.84
CA THR A 781 12.77 -8.06 27.26
C THR A 781 11.74 -8.64 28.23
N GLY A 782 10.51 -8.89 27.79
CA GLY A 782 9.38 -9.28 28.64
C GLY A 782 8.78 -8.14 29.46
N ARG A 783 9.36 -6.93 29.42
CA ARG A 783 8.88 -5.76 30.17
C ARG A 783 7.57 -5.23 29.64
N HIS A 784 6.73 -4.66 30.50
CA HIS A 784 5.57 -3.90 30.06
C HIS A 784 6.02 -2.62 29.35
N LEU A 785 5.56 -2.40 28.12
CA LEU A 785 5.90 -1.22 27.34
C LEU A 785 4.73 -0.24 27.27
N PHE A 786 5.04 1.03 27.43
CA PHE A 786 4.11 2.14 27.23
C PHE A 786 4.69 3.16 26.26
N VAL A 787 3.82 3.79 25.47
CA VAL A 787 4.17 4.91 24.59
C VAL A 787 3.51 6.16 25.14
N LEU A 788 4.31 7.18 25.43
CA LEU A 788 3.87 8.48 25.94
C LEU A 788 4.07 9.53 24.83
N ASP A 789 2.96 9.97 24.24
CA ASP A 789 2.95 11.05 23.25
C ASP A 789 2.77 12.40 23.95
N LEU A 790 3.83 13.20 23.92
CA LEU A 790 3.91 14.54 24.52
C LEU A 790 3.73 15.66 23.48
N THR A 791 3.31 15.32 22.26
CA THR A 791 3.08 16.30 21.19
C THR A 791 1.91 17.20 21.57
N ARG A 792 2.18 18.51 21.64
CA ARG A 792 1.18 19.55 21.92
C ARG A 792 0.48 20.00 20.65
N LEU A 793 1.27 20.28 19.61
CA LEU A 793 0.79 20.79 18.33
C LEU A 793 1.70 20.28 17.21
N ALA A 794 1.10 19.68 16.19
CA ALA A 794 1.76 19.42 14.91
C ALA A 794 1.71 20.68 14.04
N ARG A 795 2.59 20.83 13.05
CA ARG A 795 2.52 21.91 12.04
C ARG A 795 2.77 21.35 10.65
N ASN A 796 2.19 21.97 9.61
CA ASN A 796 2.49 21.63 8.22
C ASN A 796 3.87 22.17 7.86
N GLY A 797 4.70 21.34 7.22
CA GLY A 797 6.01 21.71 6.70
C GLY A 797 7.17 21.09 7.48
N PRO A 798 8.41 21.55 7.22
CA PRO A 798 9.62 21.02 7.87
C PRO A 798 9.82 21.56 9.29
N GLU A 799 8.95 22.45 9.78
CA GLU A 799 9.05 22.99 11.13
C GLU A 799 8.98 21.85 12.17
N PRO A 800 9.80 21.92 13.23
CA PRO A 800 9.77 20.94 14.29
C PRO A 800 8.42 20.94 15.00
N GLN A 801 7.94 19.75 15.33
CA GLN A 801 6.77 19.55 16.17
C GLN A 801 6.90 20.29 17.51
N GLU A 802 5.78 20.77 18.03
CA GLU A 802 5.76 21.42 19.32
C GLU A 802 5.37 20.43 20.42
N PHE A 803 6.26 20.24 21.38
CA PHE A 803 6.02 19.44 22.57
C PHE A 803 5.50 20.30 23.72
N TRP A 804 4.81 19.65 24.66
CA TRP A 804 4.46 20.30 25.93
C TRP A 804 5.72 20.79 26.66
N LYS A 805 5.64 21.99 27.26
CA LYS A 805 6.69 22.62 28.07
C LYS A 805 6.06 23.18 29.34
N ASP A 806 6.87 23.28 30.40
CA ASP A 806 6.46 23.81 31.70
C ASP A 806 5.21 23.10 32.26
N ARG A 807 5.18 21.77 32.10
CA ARG A 807 4.02 20.96 32.48
C ARG A 807 4.44 19.66 33.16
N THR A 808 3.67 19.31 34.19
CA THR A 808 3.83 18.05 34.91
C THR A 808 2.69 17.11 34.56
N PHE A 809 3.04 15.89 34.16
CA PHE A 809 2.10 14.82 33.89
C PHE A 809 2.25 13.73 34.96
N THR A 810 1.15 13.39 35.63
CA THR A 810 1.07 12.23 36.53
C THR A 810 0.54 11.04 35.73
N LEU A 811 1.35 9.99 35.64
CA LEU A 811 1.01 8.75 34.95
C LEU A 811 0.65 7.69 35.99
N THR A 812 -0.52 7.09 35.84
CA THR A 812 -0.98 5.99 36.70
C THR A 812 -1.20 4.73 35.87
N PHE A 813 -0.93 3.57 36.47
CA PHE A 813 -1.00 2.28 35.80
C PHE A 813 -2.02 1.37 36.48
N ASP A 814 -2.61 0.46 35.71
CA ASP A 814 -3.56 -0.52 36.23
C ASP A 814 -2.88 -1.39 37.32
N PRO A 815 -3.47 -1.50 38.53
CA PRO A 815 -2.82 -2.18 39.66
C PRO A 815 -2.53 -3.67 39.47
N SER A 816 -3.17 -4.32 38.49
CA SER A 816 -2.90 -5.73 38.19
C SER A 816 -1.79 -5.94 37.17
N LEU A 817 -1.15 -4.86 36.69
CA LEU A 817 0.15 -4.94 36.05
C LEU A 817 1.25 -5.02 37.13
N THR A 818 2.20 -5.93 36.95
CA THR A 818 3.28 -6.17 37.92
C THR A 818 4.61 -6.38 37.23
N GLY A 819 5.71 -6.01 37.88
CA GLY A 819 7.07 -6.26 37.38
C GLY A 819 7.65 -5.07 36.63
N ASP A 820 8.67 -5.32 35.81
CA ASP A 820 9.43 -4.26 35.16
C ASP A 820 8.64 -3.67 33.98
N ALA A 821 8.74 -2.34 33.85
CA ALA A 821 8.12 -1.58 32.78
C ALA A 821 9.07 -0.54 32.20
N GLU A 822 8.76 -0.14 30.97
CA GLU A 822 9.49 0.88 30.24
C GLU A 822 8.49 1.79 29.51
N ILE A 823 8.73 3.09 29.53
CA ILE A 823 7.94 4.11 28.82
C ILE A 823 8.84 4.76 27.78
N ILE A 824 8.35 4.86 26.56
CA ILE A 824 9.03 5.54 25.46
C ILE A 824 8.26 6.79 25.09
N ALA A 825 8.97 7.91 25.03
CA ALA A 825 8.47 9.17 24.54
C ALA A 825 9.50 9.82 23.61
N ILE A 826 9.03 10.74 22.78
CA ILE A 826 9.88 11.65 22.02
C ILE A 826 9.50 13.06 22.48
N THR A 827 10.48 13.84 22.94
CA THR A 827 10.28 15.20 23.45
C THR A 827 11.59 16.01 23.47
N ASP A 828 11.49 17.31 23.23
CA ASP A 828 12.62 18.27 23.32
C ASP A 828 12.68 19.02 24.67
N SER A 829 11.78 18.69 25.60
CA SER A 829 11.54 19.51 26.79
C SER A 829 11.65 18.76 28.12
N PHE A 830 12.08 17.49 28.14
CA PHE A 830 12.19 16.73 29.40
C PHE A 830 13.06 17.42 30.46
N ARG A 831 12.55 17.49 31.70
CA ARG A 831 13.25 18.07 32.86
C ARG A 831 13.56 17.04 33.93
N SER A 832 12.54 16.32 34.39
CA SER A 832 12.68 15.42 35.54
C SER A 832 11.64 14.30 35.51
N VAL A 833 11.93 13.21 36.22
CA VAL A 833 10.98 12.14 36.51
C VAL A 833 11.03 11.78 37.99
N THR A 834 9.86 11.57 38.60
CA THR A 834 9.73 11.00 39.95
C THR A 834 9.04 9.65 39.87
N GLY A 835 9.54 8.64 40.61
CA GLY A 835 8.98 7.27 40.61
C GLY A 835 9.56 6.34 39.53
N GLY A 836 10.57 6.78 38.78
CA GLY A 836 11.27 5.97 37.78
C GLY A 836 12.67 6.52 37.50
N ALA A 837 13.39 5.85 36.60
CA ALA A 837 14.70 6.27 36.12
C ALA A 837 14.60 6.65 34.63
N ALA A 838 14.89 7.91 34.30
CA ALA A 838 14.89 8.42 32.93
C ALA A 838 16.28 8.31 32.29
N ASP A 839 16.28 7.92 31.02
CA ASP A 839 17.37 8.08 30.07
C ASP A 839 16.83 8.96 28.92
N TRP A 840 17.14 10.25 28.98
CA TRP A 840 16.79 11.21 27.94
C TRP A 840 18.02 11.54 27.11
N GLN A 841 17.87 11.45 25.80
CA GLN A 841 18.94 11.73 24.84
C GLN A 841 18.59 13.02 24.07
N PRO A 842 19.11 14.19 24.47
CA PRO A 842 18.71 15.48 23.88
C PRO A 842 18.90 15.54 22.36
N ARG A 843 19.93 14.87 21.85
CA ARG A 843 20.25 14.81 20.42
C ARG A 843 19.15 14.12 19.60
N THR A 844 18.71 12.95 20.06
CA THR A 844 17.69 12.13 19.37
C THR A 844 16.27 12.47 19.85
N ARG A 845 16.16 13.25 20.94
CA ARG A 845 14.92 13.60 21.64
C ARG A 845 14.17 12.39 22.21
N VAL A 846 14.81 11.22 22.26
CA VAL A 846 14.21 10.00 22.80
C VAL A 846 14.32 10.01 24.32
N LEU A 847 13.20 9.81 24.99
CA LEU A 847 13.09 9.62 26.43
C LEU A 847 12.67 8.18 26.70
N THR A 848 13.48 7.45 27.46
CA THR A 848 13.15 6.13 28.00
C THR A 848 13.03 6.23 29.51
N ILE A 849 11.89 5.84 30.10
CA ILE A 849 11.70 5.81 31.55
C ILE A 849 11.54 4.36 32.00
N ARG A 850 12.38 3.90 32.91
CA ARG A 850 12.26 2.58 33.54
C ARG A 850 11.61 2.70 34.92
N LEU A 851 10.69 1.79 35.20
CA LEU A 851 9.94 1.77 36.45
C LEU A 851 9.52 0.34 36.80
N ARG A 852 8.99 0.16 38.02
CA ARG A 852 8.41 -1.10 38.49
C ARG A 852 6.92 -0.91 38.78
N LEU A 853 6.10 -1.85 38.32
CA LEU A 853 4.65 -1.86 38.51
C LEU A 853 4.23 -2.76 39.68
N PRO A 854 3.13 -2.43 40.38
CA PRO A 854 2.29 -1.24 40.19
C PRO A 854 2.94 0.03 40.74
N GLY A 855 2.53 1.19 40.25
CA GLY A 855 3.05 2.48 40.71
C GLY A 855 2.40 3.66 40.00
N SER A 856 2.92 4.85 40.28
CA SER A 856 2.64 6.09 39.55
C SER A 856 3.95 6.82 39.34
N ILE A 857 4.06 7.55 38.24
CA ILE A 857 5.22 8.41 38.00
C ILE A 857 4.78 9.83 37.67
N MET A 858 5.64 10.80 37.97
CA MET A 858 5.46 12.18 37.53
C MET A 858 6.55 12.52 36.52
N VAL A 859 6.17 13.03 35.37
CA VAL A 859 7.08 13.47 34.30
C VAL A 859 6.93 14.98 34.15
N GLU A 860 8.05 15.70 34.29
CA GLU A 860 8.12 17.14 34.07
C GLU A 860 8.78 17.44 32.72
N VAL A 861 8.11 18.26 31.92
CA VAL A 861 8.57 18.78 30.62
C VAL A 861 8.50 20.31 30.62
#